data_AF-A0A2V7DJA2-F1
#
_entry.id   AF-A0A2V7DJA2-F1
#
_cell.length_a   1.000
_cell.length_b   1.000
_cell.length_c   1.000
_cell.angle_alpha   90.00
_cell.angle_beta   90.00
_cell.angle_gamma   90.00
#
_symmetry.space_group_name_H-M   'P 1'
#
loop_
_entity.id
_entity.type
_entity.pdbx_description
1 polymer ?
#
loop_
_entity_poly.entity_id
_entity_poly.type
_entity_poly.pdbx_seq_one_letter_code
_entity_poly.pdbx_strand_id
1 'polypeptide(L)'
;MTPRAWSGTPSGRASSSFNLRWPARASGNFPPSNQVFTGFPDRRLRAYRVRNTGVVRRAHCPPPGKEPTHVDPARKHVRRGNTLAIARLLSTSTDTAAVTNRTPRARCGYMTRRPRAFSVSGEGSARPRAMNSSTSSRAQLLRQGETRMYLPTKASRARVREAENACRNRAEILKAWSQGQVSRRDLIKMGVFTAGGALAFKNGLSPFAPSAYGAVPTGFPRSPLFNVQAFTQAMPRFDVLPRNPVSALNPAPLAQVDETQRHVLDPRLEGVRPGDTGPNEGRPPGPIWAHQAFGTFPPAISIQMTTEGAKANTAYSPGVTSNFNSGINASASFRPTFHPGFPDQGPLAMWTFNGTIPPKLMQVRYGEPVLFRHSNLLPFDVTQNGGFGRHTISTHEHNGHHGAENDGFTGAFFFPGQFYDYHYPIVLAGWRTINPTATDPKAGGPNDAGGVTKVPGDWHETMSTHWFHDHMFSFTAQNVYKGMAGMFNIYSALDRGNETINDGVNLRLPSGTLKSWGNLEYDVNLMLADKAWDANGQLHFDIFDTESGFVADVMTVNLAYKPFFEVEQRKYRFRILNGAVSRFFKISLSDASPMIQIANDGNLLPNPVTITQTDQLGIAERYDIVIDFSRYSVGQSVWMVNLLAHEDGTMPSSTLSLAQALAGSSSDPCVGKFLEFRIVRGPTGGSDPSQVPATLIPNPDLSAIPVARTRTFVFGDGATQNTNDPVTSFRGPWGIGTDGGEVLDADFGRISAAPSYGTREIWNLVNDGGDWDHPVHIHFEEGQILKRNGSSSNVPAWEKGRKDVYRLRPDGSVQLTMQFRDFGGMFMEHCHNTLHEDNAMLLRWEIDNGGAPFLRPLPTPIPTPQGVTFEPPTQILNTAF
;
A
#
# COMPACT_ATOMS: atom_id res chain seq x y z
N MET A 1 65.41 10.68 4.66
CA MET A 1 66.43 11.68 5.08
C MET A 1 65.85 12.43 6.28
N THR A 2 66.43 12.22 7.46
CA THR A 2 66.29 13.01 8.71
C THR A 2 67.04 14.35 8.58
N PRO A 3 67.11 15.30 9.57
CA PRO A 3 66.74 15.25 11.02
C PRO A 3 66.08 16.56 11.58
N ARG A 4 65.52 16.67 12.80
CA ARG A 4 66.08 17.02 14.16
C ARG A 4 64.92 17.71 14.93
N ALA A 5 64.77 17.84 16.26
CA ALA A 5 65.21 17.17 17.50
C ALA A 5 64.63 18.00 18.70
N TRP A 6 64.69 17.41 19.92
CA TRP A 6 64.47 17.93 21.30
C TRP A 6 63.08 17.76 21.93
N SER A 7 62.88 17.38 23.20
CA SER A 7 63.61 16.60 24.23
C SER A 7 62.72 16.61 25.51
N GLY A 8 62.49 15.48 26.17
CA GLY A 8 62.76 15.35 27.62
C GLY A 8 61.65 14.67 28.45
N THR A 9 62.01 13.56 29.10
CA THR A 9 61.42 12.93 30.30
C THR A 9 62.22 13.41 31.55
N PRO A 10 61.80 13.28 32.83
CA PRO A 10 61.31 12.02 33.46
C PRO A 10 60.37 12.10 34.71
N SER A 11 59.94 10.92 35.20
CA SER A 11 59.63 10.48 36.60
C SER A 11 58.85 11.42 37.56
N GLY A 12 57.84 11.03 38.35
CA GLY A 12 57.61 9.78 39.10
C GLY A 12 57.87 9.99 40.62
N ARG A 13 56.80 10.03 41.44
CA ARG A 13 56.66 9.73 42.92
C ARG A 13 55.47 10.54 43.51
N ALA A 14 54.77 10.20 44.59
CA ALA A 14 54.35 8.99 45.32
C ALA A 14 53.73 9.48 46.66
N SER A 15 52.98 8.61 47.35
CA SER A 15 52.38 8.68 48.72
C SER A 15 51.02 9.38 48.84
N SER A 16 49.89 8.72 49.18
CA SER A 16 49.47 7.94 50.38
C SER A 16 49.35 8.84 51.64
N SER A 17 48.24 8.95 52.37
CA SER A 17 47.61 7.87 53.16
C SER A 17 46.43 8.36 54.06
N PHE A 18 45.43 7.48 54.24
CA PHE A 18 44.66 7.11 55.45
C PHE A 18 43.96 8.13 56.40
N ASN A 19 42.67 7.88 56.69
CA ASN A 19 42.13 7.42 58.00
C ASN A 19 40.57 7.43 58.01
N LEU A 20 39.85 6.30 58.17
CA LEU A 20 39.49 5.53 59.40
C LEU A 20 38.14 5.97 60.03
N ARG A 21 37.13 5.08 60.06
CA ARG A 21 36.36 4.65 61.26
C ARG A 21 35.11 3.77 60.96
N TRP A 22 35.08 2.58 61.55
CA TRP A 22 33.92 1.90 62.17
C TRP A 22 33.80 2.39 63.64
N PRO A 23 32.65 2.31 64.39
CA PRO A 23 31.90 1.08 64.78
C PRO A 23 30.33 1.24 64.71
N ALA A 24 29.46 0.23 64.52
CA ALA A 24 29.07 -1.01 65.22
C ALA A 24 27.78 -0.91 66.09
N ARG A 25 26.86 -1.89 65.86
CA ARG A 25 25.77 -2.47 66.70
C ARG A 25 24.46 -1.64 66.88
N ALA A 26 23.25 -2.20 66.95
CA ALA A 26 22.79 -3.56 67.31
C ALA A 26 21.38 -3.94 66.76
N SER A 27 21.17 -5.27 66.57
CA SER A 27 20.01 -6.14 66.89
C SER A 27 18.61 -5.84 66.33
N GLY A 28 17.79 -6.78 65.85
CA GLY A 28 17.76 -8.28 65.77
C GLY A 28 16.50 -8.65 64.93
N ASN A 29 16.10 -9.87 64.59
CA ASN A 29 16.48 -11.25 64.87
C ASN A 29 15.94 -12.12 63.71
N PHE A 30 16.70 -13.16 63.34
CA PHE A 30 16.32 -14.33 62.53
C PHE A 30 15.27 -15.22 63.26
N PRO A 31 14.63 -16.28 62.69
CA PRO A 31 15.16 -17.19 61.66
C PRO A 31 14.17 -17.81 60.63
N PRO A 32 14.69 -18.61 59.67
CA PRO A 32 13.91 -19.48 58.79
C PRO A 32 13.67 -20.86 59.44
N SER A 33 12.60 -21.54 59.05
CA SER A 33 12.38 -22.94 59.40
C SER A 33 11.91 -23.75 58.19
N ASN A 34 12.79 -24.64 57.72
CA ASN A 34 12.40 -25.91 57.13
C ASN A 34 12.05 -26.87 58.29
N GLN A 35 10.88 -27.52 58.25
CA GLN A 35 10.76 -28.91 58.71
C GLN A 35 9.56 -29.62 58.08
N VAL A 36 9.86 -30.84 57.67
CA VAL A 36 9.03 -31.91 57.10
C VAL A 36 8.00 -32.40 58.12
N PHE A 37 6.77 -32.75 57.71
CA PHE A 37 6.10 -34.00 58.11
C PHE A 37 4.90 -34.33 57.21
N THR A 38 4.66 -35.63 57.15
CA THR A 38 3.95 -36.50 56.19
C THR A 38 2.42 -36.49 56.29
N GLY A 39 1.72 -36.85 55.19
CA GLY A 39 0.32 -37.30 55.24
C GLY A 39 -0.36 -37.53 53.89
N PHE A 40 -0.16 -38.70 53.28
CA PHE A 40 -1.06 -39.31 52.26
C PHE A 40 -2.39 -39.73 52.93
N PRO A 41 -3.55 -39.82 52.21
CA PRO A 41 -3.74 -40.87 51.21
C PRO A 41 -4.54 -40.54 49.93
N ASP A 42 -4.10 -41.22 48.88
CA ASP A 42 -4.81 -41.80 47.74
C ASP A 42 -6.35 -41.86 47.78
N ARG A 43 -7.02 -41.44 46.68
CA ARG A 43 -8.08 -42.22 46.01
C ARG A 43 -8.57 -41.60 44.67
N ARG A 44 -8.29 -42.35 43.61
CA ARG A 44 -9.19 -42.76 42.49
C ARG A 44 -9.67 -41.74 41.44
N LEU A 45 -9.04 -41.86 40.27
CA LEU A 45 -9.61 -42.01 38.92
C LEU A 45 -11.15 -42.22 38.84
N ARG A 46 -11.81 -41.40 38.01
CA ARG A 46 -12.99 -41.83 37.23
C ARG A 46 -12.95 -41.28 35.80
N ALA A 47 -12.75 -42.22 34.88
CA ALA A 47 -13.08 -42.08 33.47
C ALA A 47 -14.61 -42.04 33.31
N TYR A 48 -15.13 -41.18 32.44
CA TYR A 48 -16.49 -41.29 31.93
C TYR A 48 -16.45 -41.80 30.49
N ARG A 49 -16.88 -43.06 30.34
CA ARG A 49 -17.28 -43.69 29.09
C ARG A 49 -18.78 -43.92 29.22
N VAL A 50 -19.59 -43.37 28.31
CA VAL A 50 -20.96 -43.85 28.09
C VAL A 50 -21.15 -44.06 26.59
N ARG A 51 -21.40 -45.31 26.22
CA ARG A 51 -21.90 -45.74 24.91
C ARG A 51 -23.39 -46.06 25.04
N ASN A 52 -24.09 -45.75 23.95
CA ASN A 52 -25.32 -46.37 23.40
C ASN A 52 -26.59 -46.27 24.27
N THR A 53 -27.71 -45.82 23.72
CA THR A 53 -28.50 -46.56 22.71
C THR A 53 -29.68 -45.68 22.24
N GLY A 54 -30.19 -45.93 21.03
CA GLY A 54 -31.54 -45.47 20.65
C GLY A 54 -31.71 -45.07 19.19
N VAL A 55 -32.04 -46.04 18.35
CA VAL A 55 -32.34 -45.89 16.91
C VAL A 55 -33.85 -45.62 16.72
N VAL A 56 -34.17 -45.09 15.53
CA VAL A 56 -35.42 -45.20 14.72
C VAL A 56 -36.49 -44.10 14.91
N ARG A 57 -36.63 -43.18 13.95
CA ARG A 57 -37.63 -43.24 12.84
C ARG A 57 -37.60 -41.99 11.94
N ARG A 58 -37.56 -42.24 10.62
CA ARG A 58 -37.88 -41.30 9.53
C ARG A 58 -39.38 -41.40 9.19
N ALA A 59 -40.02 -40.27 8.83
CA ALA A 59 -41.11 -40.12 7.85
C ALA A 59 -41.37 -38.59 7.66
N HIS A 60 -41.09 -38.00 6.49
CA HIS A 60 -41.99 -37.75 5.33
C HIS A 60 -43.18 -36.77 5.59
N CYS A 61 -43.17 -35.63 4.86
CA CYS A 61 -44.21 -34.58 4.66
C CYS A 61 -45.30 -34.99 3.62
N PRO A 62 -46.33 -34.16 3.24
CA PRO A 62 -47.21 -33.12 3.87
C PRO A 62 -48.74 -33.33 3.52
N PRO A 63 -49.60 -32.29 3.26
CA PRO A 63 -50.51 -31.41 4.06
C PRO A 63 -52.04 -31.76 3.85
N PRO A 64 -53.13 -30.93 3.97
CA PRO A 64 -53.34 -29.51 4.34
C PRO A 64 -54.55 -29.19 5.29
N GLY A 65 -54.74 -27.92 5.68
CA GLY A 65 -55.98 -27.44 6.30
C GLY A 65 -55.99 -25.92 6.56
N LYS A 66 -56.99 -25.21 6.02
CA LYS A 66 -57.12 -23.75 5.93
C LYS A 66 -57.81 -23.10 7.15
N GLU A 67 -57.28 -21.94 7.55
CA GLU A 67 -57.93 -20.67 7.99
C GLU A 67 -58.86 -20.62 9.23
N PRO A 68 -59.14 -19.42 9.81
CA PRO A 68 -58.35 -18.17 9.90
C PRO A 68 -58.32 -17.61 11.34
N THR A 69 -57.44 -16.66 11.69
CA THR A 69 -57.79 -15.56 12.61
C THR A 69 -56.76 -14.41 12.57
N HIS A 70 -57.32 -13.24 12.27
CA HIS A 70 -56.96 -11.86 12.53
C HIS A 70 -55.52 -11.41 12.92
N VAL A 71 -55.12 -10.45 12.09
CA VAL A 71 -54.04 -9.48 12.12
C VAL A 71 -54.08 -8.55 13.34
N ASP A 72 -52.89 -8.22 13.86
CA ASP A 72 -52.60 -6.88 14.42
C ASP A 72 -51.29 -6.34 13.77
N PRO A 73 -51.29 -5.19 13.06
CA PRO A 73 -50.15 -4.74 12.28
C PRO A 73 -49.45 -3.54 12.91
N ALA A 74 -48.29 -3.74 13.54
CA ALA A 74 -47.40 -2.64 13.89
C ALA A 74 -45.93 -3.03 13.71
N ARG A 75 -45.45 -3.09 12.45
CA ARG A 75 -44.03 -2.96 12.04
C ARG A 75 -43.83 -3.17 10.52
N LYS A 76 -44.46 -2.35 9.68
CA LYS A 76 -44.15 -2.31 8.23
C LYS A 76 -44.29 -0.90 7.62
N HIS A 77 -43.70 0.12 8.24
CA HIS A 77 -43.53 1.42 7.60
C HIS A 77 -42.15 2.02 7.90
N VAL A 78 -41.09 1.41 7.36
CA VAL A 78 -39.79 2.10 7.14
C VAL A 78 -39.10 1.64 5.84
N ARG A 79 -39.38 0.44 5.30
CA ARG A 79 -38.61 -0.14 4.17
C ARG A 79 -39.10 0.15 2.73
N ARG A 80 -40.08 1.03 2.50
CA ARG A 80 -40.60 1.32 1.13
C ARG A 80 -40.29 2.72 0.60
N GLY A 81 -39.53 3.55 1.33
CA GLY A 81 -39.19 4.91 0.90
C GLY A 81 -38.11 5.00 -0.19
N ASN A 82 -37.13 4.09 -0.20
CA ASN A 82 -35.90 4.30 -0.99
C ASN A 82 -35.87 3.64 -2.38
N THR A 83 -36.84 2.79 -2.73
CA THR A 83 -36.88 2.12 -4.05
C THR A 83 -37.48 3.00 -5.15
N LEU A 84 -38.23 4.04 -4.80
CA LEU A 84 -38.91 4.93 -5.74
C LEU A 84 -38.01 6.06 -6.30
N ALA A 85 -36.92 6.40 -5.62
CA ALA A 85 -35.97 7.39 -6.11
C ALA A 85 -35.10 6.86 -7.27
N ILE A 86 -34.73 5.58 -7.23
CA ILE A 86 -33.85 4.95 -8.24
C ILE A 86 -34.62 4.51 -9.49
N ALA A 87 -35.89 4.10 -9.35
CA ALA A 87 -36.73 3.75 -10.51
C ALA A 87 -36.98 4.94 -11.46
N ARG A 88 -36.91 6.18 -10.96
CA ARG A 88 -37.06 7.41 -11.76
C ARG A 88 -35.86 7.69 -12.68
N LEU A 89 -34.66 7.21 -12.33
CA LEU A 89 -33.45 7.36 -13.15
C LEU A 89 -33.46 6.45 -14.38
N LEU A 90 -34.24 5.36 -14.36
CA LEU A 90 -34.36 4.41 -15.46
C LEU A 90 -35.49 4.75 -16.45
N SER A 91 -36.32 5.78 -16.19
CA SER A 91 -37.56 6.03 -16.94
C SER A 91 -37.61 7.31 -17.77
N THR A 92 -36.54 8.10 -17.90
CA THR A 92 -36.56 9.40 -18.62
C THR A 92 -36.05 9.31 -20.06
N SER A 93 -36.52 8.34 -20.86
CA SER A 93 -36.10 8.18 -22.27
C SER A 93 -37.23 8.12 -23.29
N THR A 94 -38.40 8.69 -23.00
CA THR A 94 -39.48 8.77 -23.99
C THR A 94 -40.30 10.04 -23.81
N ASP A 95 -39.97 11.09 -24.55
CA ASP A 95 -40.95 12.11 -24.94
C ASP A 95 -40.83 12.34 -26.46
N THR A 96 -41.88 11.90 -27.16
CA THR A 96 -42.06 11.99 -28.60
C THR A 96 -42.90 13.22 -28.94
N ALA A 97 -42.39 14.10 -29.79
CA ALA A 97 -43.20 15.12 -30.48
C ALA A 97 -43.62 14.57 -31.86
N ALA A 98 -44.94 14.58 -32.11
CA ALA A 98 -45.58 14.07 -33.30
C ALA A 98 -45.45 15.03 -34.50
N VAL A 99 -45.08 14.50 -35.68
CA VAL A 99 -45.45 15.07 -37.00
C VAL A 99 -45.75 13.94 -37.98
N THR A 100 -46.79 14.15 -38.78
CA THR A 100 -47.62 13.23 -39.57
C THR A 100 -46.96 12.57 -40.79
N ASN A 101 -47.34 11.31 -41.05
CA ASN A 101 -47.03 10.52 -42.25
C ASN A 101 -47.84 10.96 -43.49
N ARG A 102 -47.20 10.98 -44.66
CA ARG A 102 -47.83 10.79 -45.98
C ARG A 102 -47.05 9.71 -46.77
N THR A 103 -47.71 8.59 -47.01
CA THR A 103 -47.43 7.57 -48.07
C THR A 103 -47.74 8.15 -49.47
N PRO A 104 -47.30 7.57 -50.63
CA PRO A 104 -47.33 6.11 -50.89
C PRO A 104 -46.37 5.45 -51.93
N ARG A 105 -46.37 4.11 -51.82
CA ARG A 105 -46.38 3.04 -52.85
C ARG A 105 -45.13 2.65 -53.65
N ALA A 106 -45.01 1.32 -53.72
CA ALA A 106 -43.99 0.48 -54.31
C ALA A 106 -44.08 0.31 -55.83
N ARG A 107 -42.98 -0.15 -56.44
CA ARG A 107 -43.00 -1.24 -57.45
C ARG A 107 -41.62 -1.91 -57.58
N CYS A 108 -41.70 -3.21 -57.85
CA CYS A 108 -40.64 -4.22 -57.97
C CYS A 108 -40.19 -4.37 -59.43
N GLY A 109 -38.98 -4.88 -59.65
CA GLY A 109 -38.47 -5.31 -60.97
C GLY A 109 -37.42 -6.43 -60.82
N TYR A 110 -37.81 -7.63 -61.26
CA TYR A 110 -37.04 -8.87 -61.34
C TYR A 110 -36.06 -8.91 -62.54
N MET A 111 -35.04 -9.79 -62.48
CA MET A 111 -34.74 -10.91 -63.42
C MET A 111 -33.22 -11.23 -63.45
N THR A 112 -32.77 -12.42 -62.98
CA THR A 112 -32.51 -13.73 -63.67
C THR A 112 -30.98 -14.00 -63.78
N ARG A 113 -30.42 -15.02 -63.10
CA ARG A 113 -30.13 -16.43 -63.56
C ARG A 113 -29.21 -16.47 -64.80
N ARG A 114 -28.04 -17.14 -64.87
CA ARG A 114 -27.71 -18.56 -64.57
C ARG A 114 -26.16 -18.83 -64.71
N PRO A 115 -25.66 -20.06 -64.41
CA PRO A 115 -24.28 -20.41 -64.02
C PRO A 115 -23.52 -21.32 -65.03
N ARG A 116 -22.28 -21.75 -64.68
CA ARG A 116 -21.52 -22.97 -65.08
C ARG A 116 -20.15 -22.95 -64.36
N ALA A 117 -19.38 -24.00 -64.06
CA ALA A 117 -19.49 -25.45 -63.86
C ALA A 117 -18.08 -25.95 -63.42
N PHE A 118 -18.00 -27.04 -62.62
CA PHE A 118 -16.97 -28.12 -62.50
C PHE A 118 -15.47 -27.86 -62.87
N SER A 119 -14.41 -28.40 -62.24
CA SER A 119 -14.18 -29.65 -61.49
C SER A 119 -12.79 -29.65 -60.80
N VAL A 120 -12.57 -30.71 -60.00
CA VAL A 120 -11.52 -31.07 -59.03
C VAL A 120 -10.18 -31.57 -59.62
N SER A 121 -9.05 -31.31 -58.95
CA SER A 121 -8.08 -32.32 -58.44
C SER A 121 -6.79 -31.69 -57.85
N GLY A 122 -6.24 -32.29 -56.79
CA GLY A 122 -4.94 -31.92 -56.22
C GLY A 122 -4.79 -32.26 -54.73
N GLU A 123 -4.02 -33.28 -54.45
CA GLU A 123 -3.76 -33.98 -53.19
C GLU A 123 -3.25 -33.13 -52.01
N GLY A 124 -3.44 -33.65 -50.78
CA GLY A 124 -2.31 -33.74 -49.84
C GLY A 124 -2.41 -33.05 -48.47
N SER A 125 -2.52 -33.90 -47.45
CA SER A 125 -2.02 -33.73 -46.07
C SER A 125 -2.94 -33.13 -44.99
N ALA A 126 -2.93 -33.85 -43.87
CA ALA A 126 -3.84 -33.77 -42.74
C ALA A 126 -3.53 -32.60 -41.80
N ARG A 127 -4.59 -32.01 -41.22
CA ARG A 127 -4.54 -31.26 -39.95
C ARG A 127 -5.70 -31.70 -39.04
N PRO A 128 -5.46 -31.93 -37.74
CA PRO A 128 -6.52 -32.34 -36.81
C PRO A 128 -7.42 -31.15 -36.43
N ARG A 129 -8.67 -31.50 -36.15
CA ARG A 129 -9.82 -30.65 -35.80
C ARG A 129 -9.54 -29.64 -34.68
N ALA A 130 -9.85 -28.36 -34.94
CA ALA A 130 -10.18 -27.40 -33.90
C ALA A 130 -11.63 -27.63 -33.43
N MET A 131 -11.83 -27.88 -32.14
CA MET A 131 -13.14 -27.73 -31.50
C MET A 131 -13.33 -26.25 -31.15
N ASN A 132 -14.38 -25.65 -31.73
CA ASN A 132 -14.92 -24.36 -31.31
C ASN A 132 -15.51 -24.48 -29.90
N SER A 133 -14.99 -23.72 -28.93
CA SER A 133 -15.77 -23.28 -27.77
C SER A 133 -16.24 -21.85 -28.01
N SER A 134 -17.55 -21.67 -28.03
CA SER A 134 -18.22 -20.39 -28.14
C SER A 134 -18.28 -19.72 -26.76
N THR A 135 -17.27 -18.92 -26.44
CA THR A 135 -17.34 -17.89 -25.40
C THR A 135 -17.10 -16.55 -26.09
N SER A 136 -18.15 -15.76 -26.28
CA SER A 136 -18.03 -14.38 -26.75
C SER A 136 -17.44 -13.53 -25.63
N SER A 137 -16.10 -13.51 -25.52
CA SER A 137 -15.38 -12.70 -24.56
C SER A 137 -15.18 -11.27 -25.11
N ARG A 138 -15.05 -10.32 -24.17
CA ARG A 138 -14.66 -8.91 -24.34
C ARG A 138 -13.49 -8.70 -25.33
N ALA A 139 -12.64 -9.72 -25.53
CA ALA A 139 -11.60 -9.79 -26.55
C ALA A 139 -12.10 -9.70 -28.02
N GLN A 140 -13.39 -9.94 -28.30
CA GLN A 140 -13.95 -9.75 -29.64
C GLN A 140 -14.34 -8.28 -29.90
N LEU A 141 -14.62 -7.50 -28.84
CA LEU A 141 -14.82 -6.04 -28.91
C LEU A 141 -13.48 -5.28 -29.00
N LEU A 142 -12.43 -5.78 -28.32
CA LEU A 142 -11.06 -5.22 -28.39
C LEU A 142 -10.41 -5.31 -29.79
N ARG A 143 -10.88 -6.22 -30.65
CA ARG A 143 -10.35 -6.40 -32.02
C ARG A 143 -10.83 -5.35 -33.04
N GLN A 144 -11.69 -4.41 -32.65
CA GLN A 144 -12.18 -3.31 -33.51
C GLN A 144 -11.62 -1.93 -33.11
N GLY A 145 -10.33 -1.83 -32.82
CA GLY A 145 -9.52 -0.66 -33.20
C GLY A 145 -9.78 0.73 -32.59
N GLU A 146 -10.73 0.95 -31.67
CA GLU A 146 -10.85 2.21 -30.92
C GLU A 146 -11.57 2.04 -29.56
N THR A 147 -10.98 1.35 -28.58
CA THR A 147 -11.38 1.52 -27.17
C THR A 147 -10.43 2.51 -26.52
N ARG A 148 -10.76 3.80 -26.59
CA ARG A 148 -10.02 4.82 -25.84
C ARG A 148 -10.59 4.90 -24.43
N MET A 149 -9.74 4.75 -23.42
CA MET A 149 -10.09 4.96 -22.01
C MET A 149 -10.83 6.29 -21.81
N TYR A 150 -10.31 7.33 -22.48
CA TYR A 150 -10.85 8.68 -22.46
C TYR A 150 -11.50 9.02 -23.79
N LEU A 151 -12.57 9.82 -23.71
CA LEU A 151 -13.14 10.44 -24.89
C LEU A 151 -12.06 11.23 -25.65
N PRO A 152 -12.06 11.19 -27.00
CA PRO A 152 -11.20 12.06 -27.79
C PRO A 152 -11.41 13.52 -27.41
N THR A 153 -10.35 14.32 -27.45
CA THR A 153 -10.43 15.78 -27.20
C THR A 153 -11.39 16.51 -28.16
N LYS A 154 -11.71 15.89 -29.30
CA LYS A 154 -12.66 16.39 -30.31
C LYS A 154 -14.09 15.82 -30.16
N ALA A 155 -14.38 15.08 -29.09
CA ALA A 155 -15.71 14.52 -28.86
C ALA A 155 -16.77 15.64 -28.79
N SER A 156 -17.98 15.37 -29.30
CA SER A 156 -19.06 16.35 -29.30
C SER A 156 -19.50 16.69 -27.86
N ARG A 157 -19.96 17.92 -27.63
CA ARG A 157 -20.49 18.34 -26.31
C ARG A 157 -21.63 17.45 -25.83
N ALA A 158 -22.44 16.91 -26.74
CA ALA A 158 -23.51 15.97 -26.42
C ALA A 158 -22.95 14.65 -25.87
N ARG A 159 -21.89 14.11 -26.49
CA ARG A 159 -21.24 12.87 -26.03
C ARG A 159 -20.52 13.04 -24.70
N VAL A 160 -19.84 14.16 -24.50
CA VAL A 160 -19.22 14.50 -23.21
C VAL A 160 -20.30 14.54 -22.12
N ARG A 161 -21.42 15.24 -22.36
CA ARG A 161 -22.55 15.31 -21.43
C ARG A 161 -23.17 13.94 -21.14
N GLU A 162 -23.31 13.09 -22.15
CA GLU A 162 -23.82 11.73 -21.98
C GLU A 162 -22.89 10.89 -21.08
N ALA A 163 -21.57 10.97 -21.30
CA ALA A 163 -20.59 10.27 -20.47
C ALA A 163 -20.54 10.83 -19.04
N GLU A 164 -20.57 12.15 -18.86
CA GLU A 164 -20.67 12.81 -17.54
C GLU A 164 -21.94 12.39 -16.79
N ASN A 165 -23.09 12.31 -17.48
CA ASN A 165 -24.33 11.80 -16.90
C ASN A 165 -24.17 10.35 -16.44
N ALA A 166 -23.53 9.50 -17.25
CA ALA A 166 -23.25 8.12 -16.86
C ALA A 166 -22.37 8.04 -15.61
N CYS A 167 -21.28 8.81 -15.55
CA CYS A 167 -20.41 8.91 -14.39
C CYS A 167 -21.16 9.39 -13.14
N ARG A 168 -22.03 10.40 -13.26
CA ARG A 168 -22.84 10.89 -12.13
C ARG A 168 -23.83 9.85 -11.61
N ASN A 169 -24.58 9.22 -12.51
CA ASN A 169 -25.52 8.17 -12.12
C ASN A 169 -24.78 6.99 -11.46
N ARG A 170 -23.60 6.66 -11.96
CA ARG A 170 -22.73 5.65 -11.34
C ARG A 170 -22.29 6.07 -9.94
N ALA A 171 -21.80 7.30 -9.79
CA ALA A 171 -21.37 7.85 -8.50
C ALA A 171 -22.50 7.86 -7.45
N GLU A 172 -23.75 8.07 -7.85
CA GLU A 172 -24.90 7.94 -6.93
C GLU A 172 -25.08 6.51 -6.42
N ILE A 173 -24.90 5.51 -7.29
CA ILE A 173 -24.92 4.09 -6.88
C ILE A 173 -23.72 3.76 -5.99
N LEU A 174 -22.52 4.26 -6.33
CA LEU A 174 -21.31 4.09 -5.51
C LEU A 174 -21.51 4.67 -4.11
N LYS A 175 -22.10 5.87 -4.03
CA LYS A 175 -22.40 6.52 -2.77
C LYS A 175 -23.43 5.73 -1.97
N ALA A 176 -24.51 5.26 -2.61
CA ALA A 176 -25.49 4.41 -1.94
C ALA A 176 -24.85 3.10 -1.44
N TRP A 177 -23.93 2.52 -2.21
CA TRP A 177 -23.17 1.33 -1.84
C TRP A 177 -22.29 1.56 -0.63
N SER A 178 -21.42 2.58 -0.68
CA SER A 178 -20.47 2.87 0.39
C SER A 178 -21.17 3.29 1.68
N GLN A 179 -22.41 3.76 1.59
CA GLN A 179 -23.29 4.07 2.73
C GLN A 179 -24.17 2.89 3.18
N GLY A 180 -24.00 1.69 2.61
CA GLY A 180 -24.76 0.50 2.97
C GLY A 180 -26.25 0.54 2.59
N GLN A 181 -26.67 1.49 1.77
CA GLN A 181 -28.06 1.66 1.34
C GLN A 181 -28.47 0.65 0.27
N VAL A 182 -27.49 0.10 -0.48
CA VAL A 182 -27.65 -0.99 -1.44
C VAL A 182 -26.61 -2.09 -1.18
N SER A 183 -27.03 -3.35 -1.25
CA SER A 183 -26.13 -4.51 -1.05
C SER A 183 -25.63 -5.10 -2.37
N ARG A 184 -24.59 -5.97 -2.33
CA ARG A 184 -24.05 -6.62 -3.57
C ARG A 184 -25.14 -7.34 -4.31
N ARG A 185 -25.98 -8.01 -3.53
CA ARG A 185 -27.14 -8.73 -4.00
C ARG A 185 -28.16 -7.82 -4.69
N ASP A 186 -28.36 -6.60 -4.20
CA ASP A 186 -29.26 -5.65 -4.84
C ASP A 186 -28.68 -5.16 -6.16
N LEU A 187 -27.38 -4.87 -6.22
CA LEU A 187 -26.71 -4.49 -7.47
C LEU A 187 -26.72 -5.62 -8.51
N ILE A 188 -26.57 -6.87 -8.09
CA ILE A 188 -26.73 -8.05 -8.97
C ILE A 188 -28.16 -8.16 -9.48
N LYS A 189 -29.18 -7.97 -8.62
CA LYS A 189 -30.59 -7.98 -9.04
C LYS A 189 -30.94 -6.83 -9.98
N MET A 190 -30.32 -5.66 -9.79
CA MET A 190 -30.40 -4.52 -10.70
C MET A 190 -29.63 -4.78 -12.01
N GLY A 191 -28.90 -5.89 -12.10
CA GLY A 191 -28.03 -6.26 -13.22
C GLY A 191 -26.88 -5.28 -13.42
N VAL A 192 -26.47 -4.54 -12.40
CA VAL A 192 -25.26 -3.69 -12.41
C VAL A 192 -24.03 -4.59 -12.32
N PHE A 193 -24.10 -5.64 -11.51
CA PHE A 193 -23.09 -6.69 -11.45
C PHE A 193 -23.63 -8.01 -12.03
N THR A 194 -22.73 -8.80 -12.63
CA THR A 194 -22.97 -10.21 -12.94
C THR A 194 -22.88 -11.05 -11.67
N ALA A 195 -23.33 -12.31 -11.73
CA ALA A 195 -23.21 -13.24 -10.61
C ALA A 195 -21.74 -13.52 -10.20
N GLY A 196 -20.80 -13.38 -11.13
CA GLY A 196 -19.36 -13.52 -10.89
C GLY A 196 -18.68 -12.24 -10.39
N GLY A 197 -19.43 -11.16 -10.14
CA GLY A 197 -18.85 -9.90 -9.63
C GLY A 197 -18.33 -8.94 -10.70
N ALA A 198 -18.41 -9.30 -11.99
CA ALA A 198 -18.08 -8.41 -13.10
C ALA A 198 -19.10 -7.28 -13.26
N LEU A 199 -18.65 -6.09 -13.65
CA LEU A 199 -19.54 -4.96 -13.91
C LEU A 199 -20.21 -5.05 -15.29
N ALA A 200 -21.52 -4.77 -15.36
CA ALA A 200 -22.28 -4.68 -16.60
C ALA A 200 -22.21 -3.28 -17.23
N PHE A 201 -21.81 -3.20 -18.50
CA PHE A 201 -21.86 -1.96 -19.27
C PHE A 201 -23.29 -1.61 -19.69
N LYS A 202 -23.95 -0.75 -18.90
CA LYS A 202 -25.32 -0.28 -19.14
C LYS A 202 -25.36 1.18 -19.59
N ASN A 203 -26.18 1.45 -20.61
CA ASN A 203 -26.44 2.81 -21.07
C ASN A 203 -26.93 3.70 -19.93
N GLY A 204 -26.33 4.89 -19.81
CA GLY A 204 -26.63 5.84 -18.73
C GLY A 204 -26.02 5.50 -17.37
N LEU A 205 -25.32 4.37 -17.20
CA LEU A 205 -24.56 4.02 -15.99
C LEU A 205 -23.07 3.83 -16.26
N SER A 206 -22.69 3.56 -17.52
CA SER A 206 -21.29 3.46 -17.92
C SER A 206 -21.00 4.36 -19.11
N PRO A 207 -19.91 5.13 -19.08
CA PRO A 207 -19.45 5.88 -20.24
C PRO A 207 -18.89 4.97 -21.35
N PHE A 208 -18.66 3.69 -21.06
CA PHE A 208 -18.24 2.64 -21.98
C PHE A 208 -19.40 1.93 -22.69
N ALA A 209 -20.64 2.18 -22.27
CA ALA A 209 -21.79 1.56 -22.92
C ALA A 209 -22.01 2.15 -24.33
N PRO A 210 -22.20 1.31 -25.36
CA PRO A 210 -22.40 1.77 -26.73
C PRO A 210 -23.74 2.51 -26.86
N SER A 211 -23.69 3.71 -27.45
CA SER A 211 -24.87 4.55 -27.62
C SER A 211 -25.90 3.88 -28.55
N ALA A 212 -27.19 4.07 -28.23
CA ALA A 212 -28.30 3.61 -29.08
C ALA A 212 -28.34 4.32 -30.46
N TYR A 213 -27.55 5.38 -30.66
CA TYR A 213 -27.53 6.21 -31.87
C TYR A 213 -26.36 5.92 -32.84
N GLY A 214 -25.68 4.78 -32.73
CA GLY A 214 -24.65 4.31 -33.68
C GLY A 214 -23.25 4.13 -33.08
N ALA A 215 -22.24 3.92 -33.93
CA ALA A 215 -20.83 3.75 -33.54
C ALA A 215 -20.22 5.06 -33.02
N VAL A 216 -20.65 5.50 -31.84
CA VAL A 216 -20.17 6.70 -31.16
C VAL A 216 -19.00 6.33 -30.23
N PRO A 217 -17.88 7.08 -30.22
CA PRO A 217 -16.77 6.83 -29.31
C PRO A 217 -17.24 6.81 -27.85
N THR A 218 -16.83 5.77 -27.13
CA THR A 218 -17.08 5.56 -25.69
C THR A 218 -15.83 5.86 -24.87
N GLY A 219 -15.97 6.18 -23.59
CA GLY A 219 -14.84 6.51 -22.70
C GLY A 219 -15.17 7.59 -21.68
N PHE A 220 -14.31 7.74 -20.67
CA PHE A 220 -14.48 8.75 -19.63
C PHE A 220 -14.28 10.17 -20.18
N PRO A 221 -15.07 11.17 -19.72
CA PRO A 221 -14.69 12.56 -19.90
C PRO A 221 -13.39 12.82 -19.14
N ARG A 222 -12.52 13.69 -19.68
CA ARG A 222 -11.30 14.10 -18.97
C ARG A 222 -11.65 15.01 -17.81
N SER A 223 -10.90 14.88 -16.71
CA SER A 223 -10.94 15.76 -15.55
C SER A 223 -10.71 17.22 -15.98
N PRO A 224 -11.61 18.16 -15.66
CA PRO A 224 -11.47 19.57 -16.05
C PRO A 224 -10.25 20.22 -15.39
N LEU A 225 -9.34 20.82 -16.17
CA LEU A 225 -8.15 21.48 -15.63
C LEU A 225 -8.38 22.94 -15.20
N PHE A 226 -9.60 23.49 -15.29
CA PHE A 226 -9.91 24.87 -14.87
C PHE A 226 -8.92 25.94 -15.39
N ASN A 227 -8.41 25.76 -16.61
CA ASN A 227 -7.37 26.58 -17.25
C ASN A 227 -6.00 26.62 -16.56
N VAL A 228 -5.77 25.77 -15.55
CA VAL A 228 -4.47 25.57 -14.93
C VAL A 228 -3.45 25.12 -15.96
N GLN A 229 -2.26 25.72 -15.92
CA GLN A 229 -1.13 25.37 -16.77
C GLN A 229 -0.14 24.52 -15.99
N ALA A 230 0.40 23.49 -16.64
CA ALA A 230 1.47 22.67 -16.07
C ALA A 230 2.71 23.54 -15.75
N PHE A 231 3.46 23.14 -14.74
CA PHE A 231 4.72 23.74 -14.33
C PHE A 231 4.62 25.21 -13.88
N THR A 232 3.44 25.65 -13.44
CA THR A 232 3.24 27.02 -12.91
C THR A 232 3.31 27.11 -11.38
N GLN A 233 3.31 25.98 -10.68
CA GLN A 233 3.46 25.91 -9.23
C GLN A 233 4.73 25.14 -8.84
N ALA A 234 5.40 25.62 -7.80
CA ALA A 234 6.51 24.91 -7.17
C ALA A 234 6.03 23.59 -6.53
N MET A 235 6.84 22.55 -6.66
CA MET A 235 6.61 21.26 -6.03
C MET A 235 6.84 21.40 -4.53
N PRO A 236 5.83 21.18 -3.69
CA PRO A 236 6.08 21.13 -2.27
C PRO A 236 6.88 19.88 -1.90
N ARG A 237 7.86 20.05 -1.02
CA ARG A 237 8.46 18.91 -0.31
C ARG A 237 7.48 18.33 0.70
N PHE A 238 7.72 17.10 1.11
CA PHE A 238 7.00 16.48 2.21
C PHE A 238 7.09 17.31 3.49
N ASP A 239 6.04 17.23 4.29
CA ASP A 239 5.91 17.88 5.59
C ASP A 239 6.48 16.94 6.67
N VAL A 240 7.61 17.34 7.26
CA VAL A 240 8.41 16.51 8.17
C VAL A 240 7.74 16.44 9.53
N LEU A 241 7.42 15.21 9.95
CA LEU A 241 6.79 14.97 11.25
C LEU A 241 7.77 15.27 12.40
N PRO A 242 7.30 15.93 13.47
CA PRO A 242 8.13 16.23 14.62
C PRO A 242 8.47 14.95 15.40
N ARG A 243 9.74 14.86 15.82
CA ARG A 243 10.24 13.83 16.74
C ARG A 243 10.12 14.37 18.16
N ASN A 244 9.23 13.78 18.96
CA ASN A 244 8.87 14.26 20.30
C ASN A 244 9.45 13.34 21.39
N PRO A 245 9.61 13.83 22.63
CA PRO A 245 9.88 12.93 23.75
C PRO A 245 8.69 11.98 23.96
N VAL A 246 8.95 10.75 24.42
CA VAL A 246 7.88 9.77 24.70
C VAL A 246 6.93 10.26 25.79
N SER A 247 7.41 11.08 26.72
CA SER A 247 6.59 11.74 27.76
C SER A 247 5.55 12.72 27.21
N ALA A 248 5.60 13.08 25.93
CA ALA A 248 4.56 13.87 25.28
C ALA A 248 3.26 13.08 25.03
N LEU A 249 3.30 11.76 25.17
CA LEU A 249 2.15 10.89 24.97
C LEU A 249 1.32 10.77 26.25
N ASN A 250 0.02 11.01 26.12
CA ASN A 250 -0.96 10.77 27.19
C ASN A 250 -2.17 10.02 26.61
N PRO A 251 -2.55 8.85 27.15
CA PRO A 251 -1.85 8.10 28.20
C PRO A 251 -0.44 7.67 27.79
N ALA A 252 0.43 7.38 28.76
CA ALA A 252 1.75 6.86 28.49
C ALA A 252 1.64 5.48 27.77
N PRO A 253 2.52 5.19 26.81
CA PRO A 253 2.47 3.93 26.06
C PRO A 253 2.87 2.75 26.93
N LEU A 254 2.27 1.59 26.65
CA LEU A 254 2.53 0.34 27.36
C LEU A 254 2.78 -0.80 26.36
N ALA A 255 3.55 -1.81 26.80
CA ALA A 255 3.78 -3.00 25.98
C ALA A 255 2.46 -3.73 25.63
N GLN A 256 1.56 -3.83 26.61
CA GLN A 256 0.18 -4.31 26.44
C GLN A 256 -0.79 -3.14 26.58
N VAL A 257 -1.88 -3.18 25.83
CA VAL A 257 -2.95 -2.18 25.84
C VAL A 257 -3.49 -1.96 27.26
N ASP A 258 -3.73 -0.71 27.64
CA ASP A 258 -4.46 -0.37 28.87
C ASP A 258 -5.97 -0.52 28.66
N GLU A 259 -6.51 -1.67 29.05
CA GLU A 259 -7.95 -1.95 28.94
C GLU A 259 -8.82 -1.20 29.97
N THR A 260 -8.20 -0.55 30.96
CA THR A 260 -8.93 0.16 32.04
C THR A 260 -9.39 1.54 31.59
N GLN A 261 -8.71 2.14 30.62
CA GLN A 261 -9.06 3.45 30.08
C GLN A 261 -10.09 3.33 28.96
N ARG A 262 -11.33 3.66 29.31
CA ARG A 262 -12.48 3.62 28.41
C ARG A 262 -13.16 4.97 28.32
N HIS A 263 -13.76 5.26 27.17
CA HIS A 263 -14.57 6.45 26.93
C HIS A 263 -15.96 6.09 26.42
N VAL A 264 -16.90 7.03 26.52
CA VAL A 264 -18.25 6.90 25.95
C VAL A 264 -18.14 6.98 24.43
N LEU A 265 -18.64 5.96 23.73
CA LEU A 265 -18.58 5.88 22.28
C LEU A 265 -19.64 6.77 21.64
N ASP A 266 -19.32 7.34 20.47
CA ASP A 266 -20.29 8.10 19.69
C ASP A 266 -21.35 7.16 19.08
N PRO A 267 -22.65 7.36 19.32
CA PRO A 267 -23.72 6.49 18.81
C PRO A 267 -23.85 6.45 17.27
N ARG A 268 -23.13 7.31 16.53
CA ARG A 268 -23.07 7.27 15.07
C ARG A 268 -22.14 6.18 14.54
N LEU A 269 -21.25 5.64 15.38
CA LEU A 269 -20.46 4.46 15.02
C LEU A 269 -21.36 3.24 14.84
N GLU A 270 -21.08 2.44 13.81
CA GLU A 270 -21.84 1.22 13.53
C GLU A 270 -21.80 0.26 14.74
N GLY A 271 -22.97 -0.25 15.14
CA GLY A 271 -23.07 -1.21 16.25
C GLY A 271 -23.00 -0.61 17.66
N VAL A 272 -22.89 0.72 17.79
CA VAL A 272 -22.85 1.41 19.10
C VAL A 272 -24.24 1.85 19.53
N ARG A 273 -24.58 1.65 20.81
CA ARG A 273 -25.78 2.18 21.45
C ARG A 273 -25.43 3.32 22.40
N PRO A 274 -26.35 4.27 22.65
CA PRO A 274 -26.12 5.33 23.63
C PRO A 274 -25.71 4.76 25.00
N GLY A 275 -24.56 5.23 25.51
CA GLY A 275 -24.00 4.79 26.79
C GLY A 275 -23.03 3.62 26.72
N ASP A 276 -22.88 2.96 25.56
CA ASP A 276 -21.81 1.98 25.36
C ASP A 276 -20.43 2.66 25.51
N THR A 277 -19.44 1.92 26.01
CA THR A 277 -18.07 2.40 26.21
C THR A 277 -17.07 1.54 25.45
N GLY A 278 -15.96 2.14 25.01
CA GLY A 278 -14.87 1.47 24.30
C GLY A 278 -13.51 1.94 24.77
N PRO A 279 -12.43 1.25 24.40
CA PRO A 279 -11.07 1.59 24.81
C PRO A 279 -10.59 2.88 24.11
N ASN A 280 -9.64 3.58 24.72
CA ASN A 280 -8.94 4.69 24.07
C ASN A 280 -7.95 4.20 23.00
N GLU A 281 -7.21 3.13 23.31
CA GLU A 281 -6.29 2.46 22.39
C GLU A 281 -7.01 1.30 21.69
N GLY A 282 -7.12 1.35 20.37
CA GLY A 282 -7.84 0.37 19.55
C GLY A 282 -7.02 -0.89 19.18
N ARG A 283 -5.77 -0.98 19.64
CA ARG A 283 -4.92 -2.16 19.42
C ARG A 283 -5.53 -3.40 20.09
N PRO A 284 -5.43 -4.60 19.47
CA PRO A 284 -5.87 -5.82 20.14
C PRO A 284 -5.18 -6.02 21.51
N PRO A 285 -5.92 -6.39 22.57
CA PRO A 285 -5.37 -6.46 23.92
C PRO A 285 -4.65 -7.77 24.22
N GLY A 286 -3.98 -7.78 25.37
CA GLY A 286 -3.40 -8.98 25.98
C GLY A 286 -2.03 -9.40 25.45
N PRO A 287 -1.42 -10.44 26.06
CA PRO A 287 -0.04 -10.83 25.78
C PRO A 287 0.22 -11.28 24.33
N ILE A 288 -0.80 -11.77 23.65
CA ILE A 288 -0.71 -12.26 22.26
C ILE A 288 -0.40 -11.14 21.26
N TRP A 289 -0.81 -9.91 21.55
CA TRP A 289 -0.64 -8.73 20.69
C TRP A 289 0.19 -7.64 21.36
N ALA A 290 0.93 -8.02 22.41
CA ALA A 290 1.85 -7.13 23.10
C ALA A 290 3.03 -6.77 22.20
N HIS A 291 3.56 -5.55 22.34
CA HIS A 291 4.75 -5.13 21.63
C HIS A 291 5.91 -6.08 21.91
N GLN A 292 6.40 -6.74 20.86
CA GLN A 292 7.49 -7.69 20.94
C GLN A 292 8.79 -6.94 21.22
N ALA A 293 9.60 -7.49 22.14
CA ALA A 293 10.87 -6.90 22.54
C ALA A 293 10.78 -5.45 23.07
N PHE A 294 9.62 -5.01 23.58
CA PHE A 294 9.41 -3.66 24.13
C PHE A 294 10.43 -3.26 25.21
N GLY A 295 10.80 -4.20 26.10
CA GLY A 295 11.82 -3.95 27.13
C GLY A 295 13.27 -3.95 26.60
N THR A 296 13.52 -4.59 25.45
CA THR A 296 14.83 -4.58 24.78
C THR A 296 15.02 -3.30 23.98
N PHE A 297 13.95 -2.82 23.35
CA PHE A 297 13.93 -1.62 22.52
C PHE A 297 12.95 -0.60 23.10
N PRO A 298 13.18 -0.06 24.31
CA PRO A 298 12.27 0.93 24.86
C PRO A 298 12.17 2.13 23.90
N PRO A 299 10.96 2.66 23.64
CA PRO A 299 10.81 3.84 22.79
C PRO A 299 11.73 4.97 23.22
N ALA A 300 12.55 5.47 22.31
CA ALA A 300 13.44 6.60 22.53
C ALA A 300 12.74 7.92 22.19
N ILE A 301 11.92 7.91 21.15
CA ILE A 301 11.12 9.06 20.70
C ILE A 301 9.67 8.64 20.44
N SER A 302 8.79 9.63 20.39
CA SER A 302 7.43 9.47 19.89
C SER A 302 7.18 10.31 18.65
N ILE A 303 6.35 9.79 17.75
CA ILE A 303 5.81 10.51 16.61
C ILE A 303 4.28 10.41 16.70
N GLN A 304 3.61 11.56 16.71
CA GLN A 304 2.16 11.62 16.83
C GLN A 304 1.59 12.03 15.48
N MET A 305 0.52 11.34 15.09
CA MET A 305 -0.15 11.59 13.83
C MET A 305 -1.64 11.38 13.99
N THR A 306 -2.42 12.16 13.25
CA THR A 306 -3.86 11.96 13.13
C THR A 306 -4.19 11.55 11.70
N THR A 307 -5.28 10.82 11.49
CA THR A 307 -5.96 10.77 10.20
C THR A 307 -7.26 11.55 10.34
N GLU A 308 -7.51 12.48 9.42
CA GLU A 308 -8.69 13.33 9.44
C GLU A 308 -9.03 13.84 8.03
N GLY A 309 -10.19 14.48 7.91
CA GLY A 309 -10.60 15.16 6.67
C GLY A 309 -9.70 16.35 6.34
N ALA A 310 -9.46 16.57 5.05
CA ALA A 310 -8.58 17.62 4.57
C ALA A 310 -9.01 19.03 5.03
N LYS A 311 -8.03 19.80 5.47
CA LYS A 311 -8.09 21.18 5.96
C LYS A 311 -6.81 21.93 5.54
N ALA A 312 -6.79 23.23 5.75
CA ALA A 312 -5.63 24.04 5.42
C ALA A 312 -4.45 23.72 6.36
N ASN A 313 -3.25 23.56 5.80
CA ASN A 313 -2.02 23.42 6.58
C ASN A 313 -1.52 24.80 6.98
N THR A 314 -1.37 25.06 8.28
CA THR A 314 -0.85 26.32 8.82
C THR A 314 0.51 26.15 9.49
N ALA A 315 1.07 24.94 9.47
CA ALA A 315 2.29 24.58 10.18
C ALA A 315 3.19 23.67 9.32
N TYR A 316 3.31 24.00 8.02
CA TYR A 316 4.12 23.22 7.08
C TYR A 316 5.61 23.29 7.43
N SER A 317 6.24 22.13 7.55
CA SER A 317 7.66 21.98 7.88
C SER A 317 8.40 21.19 6.78
N PRO A 318 8.97 21.83 5.76
CA PRO A 318 9.69 21.14 4.68
C PRO A 318 11.05 20.54 5.11
N GLY A 319 11.49 20.78 6.35
CA GLY A 319 12.79 20.34 6.85
C GLY A 319 14.00 21.05 6.24
N VAL A 320 13.80 22.04 5.36
CA VAL A 320 14.82 22.84 4.67
C VAL A 320 14.39 24.31 4.56
N THR A 321 15.31 25.20 4.22
CA THR A 321 14.99 26.62 3.96
C THR A 321 14.25 26.80 2.63
N SER A 322 13.59 27.95 2.46
CA SER A 322 12.80 28.28 1.27
C SER A 322 13.59 28.15 -0.04
N ASN A 323 14.90 28.47 -0.05
CA ASN A 323 15.76 28.33 -1.23
C ASN A 323 15.93 26.87 -1.69
N PHE A 324 15.86 25.89 -0.77
CA PHE A 324 15.88 24.47 -1.10
C PHE A 324 14.48 23.88 -1.29
N ASN A 325 13.43 24.69 -1.11
CA ASN A 325 12.02 24.35 -1.31
C ASN A 325 11.40 25.20 -2.44
N SER A 326 12.18 25.51 -3.48
CA SER A 326 11.71 26.24 -4.67
C SER A 326 10.99 27.57 -4.36
N GLY A 327 11.48 28.31 -3.36
CA GLY A 327 10.94 29.62 -2.98
C GLY A 327 9.64 29.58 -2.19
N ILE A 328 9.12 28.39 -1.86
CA ILE A 328 7.89 28.24 -1.08
C ILE A 328 8.08 28.85 0.32
N ASN A 329 7.13 29.70 0.74
CA ASN A 329 7.05 30.24 2.09
C ASN A 329 6.32 29.23 3.01
N ALA A 330 7.07 28.58 3.90
CA ALA A 330 6.53 27.57 4.80
C ALA A 330 5.54 28.13 5.85
N SER A 331 5.58 29.44 6.14
CA SER A 331 4.62 30.10 7.04
C SER A 331 3.30 30.45 6.36
N ALA A 332 3.21 30.34 5.03
CA ALA A 332 1.95 30.56 4.32
C ALA A 332 1.04 29.33 4.46
N SER A 333 -0.27 29.57 4.56
CA SER A 333 -1.22 28.48 4.66
C SER A 333 -1.35 27.73 3.33
N PHE A 334 -1.27 26.40 3.37
CA PHE A 334 -1.55 25.53 2.21
C PHE A 334 -3.00 25.11 2.23
N ARG A 335 -3.73 25.46 1.18
CA ARG A 335 -5.07 24.92 0.95
C ARG A 335 -4.96 23.46 0.49
N PRO A 336 -5.92 22.58 0.83
CA PRO A 336 -5.97 21.21 0.35
C PRO A 336 -6.42 21.15 -1.12
N THR A 337 -5.56 21.64 -2.01
CA THR A 337 -5.76 21.71 -3.47
C THR A 337 -4.55 21.12 -4.19
N PHE A 338 -4.75 20.34 -5.25
CA PHE A 338 -3.64 19.82 -6.06
C PHE A 338 -2.93 20.90 -6.91
N HIS A 339 -3.55 22.07 -7.06
CA HIS A 339 -2.98 23.29 -7.64
C HIS A 339 -3.74 24.51 -7.12
N PRO A 340 -3.13 25.69 -6.90
CA PRO A 340 -3.82 26.90 -6.41
C PRO A 340 -5.04 27.33 -7.25
N GLY A 341 -5.00 27.02 -8.54
CA GLY A 341 -6.10 27.26 -9.48
C GLY A 341 -7.18 26.17 -9.52
N PHE A 342 -7.04 25.08 -8.76
CA PHE A 342 -8.06 24.04 -8.63
C PHE A 342 -8.99 24.28 -7.43
N PRO A 343 -10.19 23.69 -7.46
CA PRO A 343 -11.08 23.66 -6.32
C PRO A 343 -10.47 22.98 -5.08
N ASP A 344 -10.87 23.47 -3.92
CA ASP A 344 -10.59 22.86 -2.64
C ASP A 344 -11.30 21.50 -2.53
N GLN A 345 -10.61 20.48 -2.02
CA GLN A 345 -11.18 19.12 -1.93
C GLN A 345 -12.10 18.93 -0.70
N GLY A 346 -11.94 19.76 0.34
CA GLY A 346 -12.70 19.65 1.57
C GLY A 346 -12.53 18.31 2.34
N PRO A 347 -13.17 18.21 3.53
CA PRO A 347 -12.90 17.12 4.47
C PRO A 347 -13.58 15.79 4.13
N LEU A 348 -14.49 15.78 3.14
CA LEU A 348 -15.21 14.56 2.74
C LEU A 348 -14.55 13.86 1.56
N ALA A 349 -14.06 14.61 0.57
CA ALA A 349 -13.46 14.02 -0.62
C ALA A 349 -12.05 13.51 -0.34
N MET A 350 -11.27 14.25 0.46
CA MET A 350 -9.86 13.99 0.72
C MET A 350 -9.61 13.77 2.21
N TRP A 351 -8.94 12.66 2.54
CA TRP A 351 -8.49 12.28 3.88
C TRP A 351 -7.00 12.06 3.83
N THR A 352 -6.26 12.69 4.74
CA THR A 352 -4.80 12.56 4.79
C THR A 352 -4.30 12.49 6.22
N PHE A 353 -3.04 12.14 6.38
CA PHE A 353 -2.34 12.29 7.63
C PHE A 353 -2.24 13.77 8.03
N ASN A 354 -2.68 14.07 9.26
CA ASN A 354 -2.93 15.39 9.83
C ASN A 354 -3.86 16.28 9.01
N GLY A 355 -4.72 15.70 8.17
CA GLY A 355 -5.72 16.42 7.38
C GLY A 355 -5.12 17.45 6.46
N THR A 356 -3.84 17.39 6.16
CA THR A 356 -3.13 18.46 5.48
C THR A 356 -2.28 17.91 4.36
N ILE A 357 -2.10 18.74 3.33
CA ILE A 357 -1.04 18.58 2.34
C ILE A 357 0.06 19.61 2.66
N PRO A 358 1.33 19.38 2.27
CA PRO A 358 1.86 18.23 1.51
C PRO A 358 1.84 16.89 2.28
N PRO A 359 2.10 15.74 1.61
CA PRO A 359 2.26 14.44 2.25
C PRO A 359 3.30 14.43 3.37
N LYS A 360 3.17 13.49 4.33
CA LYS A 360 3.97 13.46 5.57
C LYS A 360 5.23 12.62 5.44
N LEU A 361 6.34 13.11 6.00
CA LEU A 361 7.63 12.41 6.05
C LEU A 361 8.01 12.09 7.49
N MET A 362 8.22 10.82 7.79
CA MET A 362 8.89 10.36 9.00
C MET A 362 10.39 10.25 8.73
N GLN A 363 11.23 10.78 9.64
CA GLN A 363 12.69 10.59 9.59
C GLN A 363 13.14 9.94 10.89
N VAL A 364 13.80 8.77 10.80
CA VAL A 364 14.28 8.01 11.95
C VAL A 364 15.69 7.47 11.69
N ARG A 365 16.31 6.87 12.70
CA ARG A 365 17.66 6.31 12.60
C ARG A 365 17.79 4.98 13.33
N TYR A 366 18.63 4.10 12.82
CA TYR A 366 18.94 2.83 13.48
C TYR A 366 19.42 3.04 14.92
N GLY A 367 18.91 2.22 15.84
CA GLY A 367 19.21 2.31 17.27
C GLY A 367 18.39 3.36 18.03
N GLU A 368 17.38 3.95 17.39
CA GLU A 368 16.42 4.85 18.02
C GLU A 368 14.99 4.31 17.83
N PRO A 369 14.53 3.42 18.74
CA PRO A 369 13.17 2.91 18.68
C PRO A 369 12.13 4.03 18.75
N VAL A 370 11.10 3.92 17.93
CA VAL A 370 10.03 4.93 17.79
C VAL A 370 8.72 4.34 18.31
N LEU A 371 7.98 5.15 19.07
CA LEU A 371 6.57 4.89 19.28
C LEU A 371 5.73 5.85 18.43
N PHE A 372 5.01 5.29 17.48
CA PHE A 372 4.14 6.02 16.59
C PHE A 372 2.70 5.91 17.07
N ARG A 373 2.16 7.01 17.61
CA ARG A 373 0.76 7.09 18.02
C ARG A 373 -0.07 7.64 16.88
N HIS A 374 -0.94 6.79 16.33
CA HIS A 374 -1.86 7.16 15.27
C HIS A 374 -3.28 7.31 15.80
N SER A 375 -3.81 8.53 15.81
CA SER A 375 -5.17 8.82 16.25
C SER A 375 -6.13 8.94 15.07
N ASN A 376 -7.30 8.30 15.16
CA ASN A 376 -8.31 8.36 14.13
C ASN A 376 -9.34 9.46 14.45
N LEU A 377 -9.28 10.55 13.71
CA LEU A 377 -10.18 11.70 13.83
C LEU A 377 -11.10 11.82 12.60
N LEU A 378 -11.30 10.74 11.86
CA LEU A 378 -12.29 10.70 10.79
C LEU A 378 -13.71 10.81 11.36
N PRO A 379 -14.71 11.14 10.53
CA PRO A 379 -16.09 11.20 10.99
C PRO A 379 -16.60 9.88 11.61
N PHE A 380 -17.30 9.98 12.75
CA PHE A 380 -17.96 8.84 13.38
C PHE A 380 -19.07 8.24 12.51
N ASP A 381 -19.76 9.07 11.73
CA ASP A 381 -20.75 8.62 10.75
C ASP A 381 -20.03 8.20 9.47
N VAL A 382 -20.04 6.90 9.19
CA VAL A 382 -19.35 6.31 8.02
C VAL A 382 -19.84 6.89 6.69
N THR A 383 -21.05 7.45 6.65
CA THR A 383 -21.62 8.04 5.44
C THR A 383 -20.98 9.38 5.06
N GLN A 384 -20.19 9.97 5.96
CA GLN A 384 -19.43 11.21 5.75
C GLN A 384 -18.07 10.95 5.08
N ASN A 385 -18.09 10.20 3.97
CA ASN A 385 -16.90 9.78 3.23
C ASN A 385 -16.84 10.35 1.80
N GLY A 386 -17.79 11.22 1.42
CA GLY A 386 -17.82 11.77 0.07
C GLY A 386 -18.13 10.75 -1.02
N GLY A 387 -18.55 9.53 -0.68
CA GLY A 387 -18.97 8.48 -1.61
C GLY A 387 -18.06 7.26 -1.69
N PHE A 388 -16.86 7.30 -1.11
CA PHE A 388 -15.91 6.16 -1.06
C PHE A 388 -15.01 6.28 0.18
N GLY A 389 -14.30 5.21 0.55
CA GLY A 389 -13.42 5.17 1.72
C GLY A 389 -14.13 4.72 3.00
N ARG A 390 -13.35 4.20 3.95
CA ARG A 390 -13.82 3.67 5.23
C ARG A 390 -13.12 4.40 6.37
N HIS A 391 -13.90 4.78 7.37
CA HIS A 391 -13.42 5.53 8.53
C HIS A 391 -12.70 4.67 9.59
N THR A 392 -12.62 3.36 9.42
CA THR A 392 -11.76 2.47 10.21
C THR A 392 -10.42 2.33 9.52
N ILE A 393 -9.35 2.29 10.30
CA ILE A 393 -7.98 2.45 9.81
C ILE A 393 -7.11 1.31 10.34
N SER A 394 -6.23 0.80 9.48
CA SER A 394 -5.08 0.00 9.86
C SER A 394 -3.87 0.61 9.17
N THR A 395 -2.82 1.02 9.88
CA THR A 395 -1.66 1.62 9.23
C THR A 395 -0.53 0.63 9.11
N HIS A 396 -0.10 0.39 7.87
CA HIS A 396 1.04 -0.44 7.53
C HIS A 396 2.29 0.43 7.38
N GLU A 397 3.37 0.03 8.05
CA GLU A 397 4.72 0.52 7.81
C GLU A 397 5.37 -0.41 6.79
N HIS A 398 5.36 0.01 5.53
CA HIS A 398 5.74 -0.82 4.41
C HIS A 398 7.25 -0.97 4.35
N ASN A 399 7.69 -2.24 4.37
CA ASN A 399 9.08 -2.74 4.46
C ASN A 399 9.61 -2.93 5.89
N GLY A 400 8.77 -2.82 6.92
CA GLY A 400 9.19 -2.84 8.32
C GLY A 400 9.66 -4.19 8.86
N HIS A 401 10.88 -4.24 9.42
CA HIS A 401 11.40 -5.40 10.18
C HIS A 401 11.05 -5.30 11.66
N HIS A 402 9.81 -5.64 12.01
CA HIS A 402 9.28 -5.52 13.36
C HIS A 402 8.15 -6.53 13.64
N GLY A 403 7.74 -6.64 14.91
CA GLY A 403 6.64 -7.52 15.31
C GLY A 403 5.32 -7.21 14.60
N ALA A 404 4.55 -8.27 14.32
CA ALA A 404 3.27 -8.20 13.62
C ALA A 404 2.25 -7.22 14.24
N GLU A 405 2.32 -7.01 15.55
CA GLU A 405 1.47 -6.04 16.25
C GLU A 405 1.72 -4.59 15.82
N ASN A 406 2.81 -4.32 15.09
CA ASN A 406 3.14 -3.01 14.53
C ASN A 406 2.99 -2.97 13.01
N ASP A 407 2.63 -4.09 12.38
CA ASP A 407 2.70 -4.26 10.93
C ASP A 407 1.50 -3.69 10.19
N GLY A 408 0.40 -3.37 10.88
CA GLY A 408 -0.82 -2.94 10.20
C GLY A 408 -1.60 -4.11 9.58
N PHE A 409 -1.52 -5.30 10.21
CA PHE A 409 -2.36 -6.45 9.89
C PHE A 409 -3.81 -6.01 9.63
N THR A 410 -4.34 -6.36 8.47
CA THR A 410 -5.60 -5.78 7.96
C THR A 410 -6.81 -6.03 8.87
N GLY A 411 -6.78 -7.10 9.68
CA GLY A 411 -7.79 -7.41 10.69
C GLY A 411 -7.60 -6.72 12.05
N ALA A 412 -6.55 -5.93 12.25
CA ALA A 412 -6.24 -5.21 13.49
C ALA A 412 -6.47 -3.69 13.34
N PHE A 413 -7.62 -3.32 12.78
CA PHE A 413 -8.01 -1.93 12.57
C PHE A 413 -8.66 -1.28 13.80
N PHE A 414 -8.70 0.06 13.83
CA PHE A 414 -9.27 0.86 14.92
C PHE A 414 -10.25 1.93 14.43
N PHE A 415 -11.13 2.39 15.31
CA PHE A 415 -12.28 3.23 15.01
C PHE A 415 -12.02 4.73 15.24
N PRO A 416 -12.83 5.62 14.64
CA PRO A 416 -12.82 7.04 15.00
C PRO A 416 -12.94 7.26 16.50
N GLY A 417 -12.16 8.19 17.03
CA GLY A 417 -12.05 8.47 18.47
C GLY A 417 -11.03 7.60 19.23
N GLN A 418 -10.49 6.56 18.59
CA GLN A 418 -9.43 5.72 19.15
C GLN A 418 -8.05 6.13 18.59
N PHE A 419 -7.00 5.73 19.29
CA PHE A 419 -5.64 5.72 18.76
C PHE A 419 -5.07 4.30 18.71
N TYR A 420 -4.01 4.10 17.94
CA TYR A 420 -3.20 2.88 17.95
C TYR A 420 -1.74 3.28 18.15
N ASP A 421 -1.07 2.63 19.10
CA ASP A 421 0.38 2.77 19.28
C ASP A 421 1.11 1.68 18.51
N TYR A 422 1.96 2.09 17.57
CA TYR A 422 2.87 1.24 16.85
C TYR A 422 4.27 1.40 17.43
N HIS A 423 4.91 0.30 17.84
CA HIS A 423 6.26 0.29 18.36
C HIS A 423 7.24 -0.17 17.29
N TYR A 424 7.90 0.77 16.64
CA TYR A 424 8.91 0.49 15.62
C TYR A 424 10.29 0.42 16.28
N PRO A 425 10.92 -0.76 16.39
CA PRO A 425 12.21 -0.91 17.06
C PRO A 425 13.38 -0.26 16.30
N ILE A 426 13.25 -0.08 14.98
CA ILE A 426 14.28 0.46 14.06
C ILE A 426 15.64 -0.24 14.26
N VAL A 427 15.63 -1.55 14.01
CA VAL A 427 16.75 -2.47 14.22
C VAL A 427 17.22 -3.08 12.91
N LEU A 428 18.48 -3.48 12.86
CA LEU A 428 18.97 -4.33 11.78
C LEU A 428 18.48 -5.76 12.02
N ALA A 429 18.04 -6.41 10.94
CA ALA A 429 17.67 -7.82 11.02
C ALA A 429 18.87 -8.68 11.45
N GLY A 430 18.58 -9.78 12.13
CA GLY A 430 19.59 -10.65 12.74
C GLY A 430 20.17 -10.11 14.03
N TRP A 431 19.54 -9.15 14.69
CA TRP A 431 20.08 -8.52 15.91
C TRP A 431 20.35 -9.52 17.04
N ARG A 432 19.70 -10.69 17.03
CA ARG A 432 19.95 -11.77 18.00
C ARG A 432 21.13 -12.68 17.61
N THR A 433 21.51 -12.74 16.33
CA THR A 433 22.36 -13.80 15.78
C THR A 433 23.62 -13.28 15.08
N ILE A 434 23.58 -12.08 14.51
CA ILE A 434 24.68 -11.45 13.78
C ILE A 434 25.09 -10.18 14.51
N ASN A 435 26.40 -10.02 14.75
CA ASN A 435 26.97 -8.89 15.50
C ASN A 435 26.20 -8.61 16.83
N PRO A 436 25.88 -9.62 17.68
CA PRO A 436 25.02 -9.41 18.86
C PRO A 436 25.64 -8.48 19.92
N THR A 437 26.95 -8.24 19.84
CA THR A 437 27.71 -7.35 20.72
C THR A 437 27.86 -5.92 20.17
N ALA A 438 27.23 -5.59 19.04
CA ALA A 438 27.23 -4.25 18.44
C ALA A 438 28.64 -3.65 18.22
N THR A 439 29.55 -4.43 17.64
CA THR A 439 30.97 -4.02 17.47
C THR A 439 31.28 -3.47 16.07
N ASP A 440 30.55 -3.94 15.04
CA ASP A 440 30.75 -3.51 13.66
C ASP A 440 30.39 -2.02 13.48
N PRO A 441 31.29 -1.16 12.98
CA PRO A 441 31.00 0.25 12.76
C PRO A 441 30.00 0.54 11.64
N LYS A 442 29.71 -0.43 10.75
CA LYS A 442 28.67 -0.32 9.70
C LYS A 442 27.28 -0.64 10.21
N ALA A 443 27.17 -1.36 11.33
CA ALA A 443 25.90 -1.71 11.95
C ALA A 443 25.53 -0.64 12.98
N GLY A 444 24.70 0.33 12.59
CA GLY A 444 24.33 1.44 13.48
C GLY A 444 23.53 2.54 12.79
N GLY A 445 23.22 3.59 13.55
CA GLY A 445 22.63 4.82 13.06
C GLY A 445 23.44 6.06 13.44
N PRO A 446 23.27 7.19 12.74
CA PRO A 446 23.97 8.42 13.06
C PRO A 446 23.53 8.98 14.42
N ASN A 447 24.45 9.53 15.20
CA ASN A 447 24.11 10.23 16.45
C ASN A 447 24.24 11.75 16.30
N ASP A 448 23.70 12.50 17.27
CA ASP A 448 23.65 13.97 17.19
C ASP A 448 25.04 14.62 17.36
N ALA A 449 26.04 13.87 17.82
CA ALA A 449 27.45 14.28 17.87
C ALA A 449 28.20 14.07 16.54
N GLY A 450 27.51 13.63 15.47
CA GLY A 450 28.10 13.39 14.15
C GLY A 450 28.81 12.04 14.00
N GLY A 451 28.75 11.19 15.01
CA GLY A 451 29.27 9.81 14.99
C GLY A 451 28.19 8.77 14.70
N VAL A 452 28.47 7.52 15.07
CA VAL A 452 27.55 6.37 14.92
C VAL A 452 27.26 5.77 16.29
N THR A 453 25.99 5.53 16.57
CA THR A 453 25.56 4.61 17.63
C THR A 453 25.50 3.22 17.02
N LYS A 454 26.42 2.34 17.44
CA LYS A 454 26.46 0.96 16.95
C LYS A 454 25.31 0.15 17.53
N VAL A 455 24.75 -0.73 16.71
CA VAL A 455 23.63 -1.61 17.08
C VAL A 455 23.95 -3.05 16.68
N PRO A 456 23.34 -4.05 17.33
CA PRO A 456 23.44 -5.42 16.86
C PRO A 456 22.67 -5.64 15.56
N GLY A 457 23.01 -6.71 14.83
CA GLY A 457 22.37 -7.10 13.57
C GLY A 457 23.28 -7.01 12.35
N ASP A 458 22.76 -7.46 11.21
CA ASP A 458 23.49 -7.53 9.95
C ASP A 458 23.40 -6.19 9.19
N TRP A 459 24.53 -5.52 9.00
CA TRP A 459 24.55 -4.26 8.25
C TRP A 459 24.29 -4.45 6.75
N HIS A 460 24.45 -5.67 6.20
CA HIS A 460 24.03 -5.98 4.83
C HIS A 460 22.51 -5.88 4.65
N GLU A 461 21.77 -5.82 5.77
CA GLU A 461 20.31 -5.67 5.80
C GLU A 461 19.86 -4.26 6.19
N THR A 462 20.72 -3.28 5.92
CA THR A 462 20.38 -1.86 6.09
C THR A 462 19.36 -1.43 5.02
N MET A 463 18.25 -0.88 5.51
CA MET A 463 17.19 -0.26 4.73
C MET A 463 17.23 1.27 4.86
N SER A 464 16.57 1.97 3.93
CA SER A 464 16.68 3.44 3.80
C SER A 464 15.35 4.12 3.44
N THR A 465 14.60 3.63 2.44
CA THR A 465 13.38 4.31 1.92
C THR A 465 12.14 3.44 2.11
N HIS A 466 11.40 3.71 3.17
CA HIS A 466 10.12 3.10 3.51
C HIS A 466 8.98 4.08 3.26
N TRP A 467 7.76 3.64 3.48
CA TRP A 467 6.56 4.47 3.42
C TRP A 467 5.48 3.86 4.31
N PHE A 468 4.44 4.62 4.62
CA PHE A 468 3.33 4.13 5.43
C PHE A 468 2.00 4.57 4.84
N HIS A 469 1.00 3.71 4.94
CA HIS A 469 -0.30 3.91 4.34
C HIS A 469 -1.40 3.13 5.07
N ASP A 470 -2.66 3.46 4.78
CA ASP A 470 -3.78 2.66 5.26
C ASP A 470 -3.81 1.28 4.58
N HIS A 471 -4.20 0.25 5.34
CA HIS A 471 -4.25 -1.17 4.98
C HIS A 471 -5.56 -1.80 5.50
N MET A 472 -6.65 -1.02 5.47
CA MET A 472 -7.97 -1.44 5.95
C MET A 472 -8.58 -2.50 5.02
N PHE A 473 -8.97 -3.64 5.58
CA PHE A 473 -9.48 -4.79 4.81
C PHE A 473 -10.61 -4.41 3.84
N SER A 474 -10.40 -4.65 2.55
CA SER A 474 -11.31 -4.32 1.43
C SER A 474 -11.58 -2.82 1.20
N PHE A 475 -10.78 -1.94 1.79
CA PHE A 475 -10.86 -0.49 1.60
C PHE A 475 -9.50 0.20 1.38
N THR A 476 -8.38 -0.55 1.31
CA THR A 476 -7.02 -0.01 1.14
C THR A 476 -6.96 0.97 -0.04
N ALA A 477 -7.44 0.56 -1.22
CA ALA A 477 -7.34 1.39 -2.42
C ALA A 477 -8.07 2.73 -2.25
N GLN A 478 -9.27 2.68 -1.67
CA GLN A 478 -10.11 3.85 -1.47
C GLN A 478 -9.44 4.85 -0.52
N ASN A 479 -8.91 4.32 0.57
CA ASN A 479 -8.31 5.05 1.67
C ASN A 479 -6.95 5.67 1.26
N VAL A 480 -6.10 4.91 0.56
CA VAL A 480 -4.86 5.41 -0.06
C VAL A 480 -5.17 6.45 -1.14
N TYR A 481 -6.18 6.20 -1.99
CA TYR A 481 -6.55 7.15 -3.04
C TYR A 481 -7.02 8.49 -2.50
N LYS A 482 -7.69 8.52 -1.34
CA LYS A 482 -8.02 9.78 -0.63
C LYS A 482 -6.79 10.58 -0.20
N GLY A 483 -5.64 9.94 -0.03
CA GLY A 483 -4.37 10.59 0.32
C GLY A 483 -3.73 10.11 1.63
N MET A 484 -4.12 8.95 2.15
CA MET A 484 -3.49 8.34 3.34
C MET A 484 -2.24 7.55 2.96
N ALA A 485 -1.21 8.27 2.51
CA ALA A 485 0.12 7.75 2.24
C ALA A 485 1.18 8.78 2.65
N GLY A 486 2.27 8.33 3.26
CA GLY A 486 3.40 9.13 3.71
C GLY A 486 4.72 8.38 3.51
N MET A 487 5.84 9.10 3.50
CA MET A 487 7.18 8.53 3.34
C MET A 487 7.85 8.32 4.70
N PHE A 488 8.74 7.33 4.78
CA PHE A 488 9.47 6.99 6.00
C PHE A 488 10.94 6.76 5.64
N ASN A 489 11.82 7.68 6.04
CA ASN A 489 13.25 7.57 5.76
C ASN A 489 14.01 7.08 7.00
N ILE A 490 14.80 6.02 6.81
CA ILE A 490 15.67 5.43 7.84
C ILE A 490 17.12 5.79 7.51
N TYR A 491 17.81 6.37 8.48
CA TYR A 491 19.22 6.72 8.34
C TYR A 491 20.10 5.74 9.13
N SER A 492 21.20 5.32 8.51
CA SER A 492 22.11 4.30 9.03
C SER A 492 23.54 4.83 9.12
N ALA A 493 24.45 4.02 9.66
CA ALA A 493 25.87 4.33 9.70
C ALA A 493 26.45 4.52 8.29
N LEU A 494 25.92 3.81 7.30
CA LEU A 494 26.31 3.82 5.89
C LEU A 494 25.63 4.97 5.13
N ASP A 495 24.34 5.20 5.35
CA ASP A 495 23.55 6.28 4.76
C ASP A 495 23.12 7.28 5.84
N ARG A 496 24.05 8.17 6.23
CA ARG A 496 23.82 9.12 7.33
C ARG A 496 22.92 10.28 6.95
N GLY A 497 22.68 10.50 5.66
CA GLY A 497 22.12 11.76 5.18
C GLY A 497 23.00 12.95 5.58
N ASN A 498 24.32 12.82 5.50
CA ASN A 498 25.27 13.94 5.57
C ASN A 498 26.46 13.61 4.66
N GLU A 499 26.71 14.46 3.67
CA GLU A 499 27.72 14.20 2.62
C GLU A 499 29.15 14.64 2.97
N THR A 500 29.36 15.28 4.12
CA THR A 500 30.69 15.78 4.54
C THR A 500 31.44 14.82 5.46
N ILE A 501 30.73 13.90 6.11
CA ILE A 501 31.36 12.96 7.06
C ILE A 501 32.11 11.88 6.28
N ASN A 502 33.44 11.87 6.38
CA ASN A 502 34.32 10.94 5.67
C ASN A 502 35.17 10.13 6.67
N ASP A 503 34.58 9.08 7.24
CA ASP A 503 35.20 8.22 8.24
C ASP A 503 35.40 6.77 7.76
N GLY A 504 35.25 6.53 6.46
CA GLY A 504 35.36 5.21 5.84
C GLY A 504 34.12 4.32 5.97
N VAL A 505 33.05 4.79 6.65
CA VAL A 505 31.77 4.07 6.76
C VAL A 505 30.67 4.76 5.96
N ASN A 506 30.54 6.08 6.11
CA ASN A 506 29.50 6.84 5.43
C ASN A 506 29.71 6.86 3.90
N LEU A 507 28.67 6.51 3.14
CA LEU A 507 28.67 6.49 1.68
C LEU A 507 28.69 7.90 1.06
N ARG A 508 28.30 8.92 1.83
CA ARG A 508 28.22 10.33 1.40
C ARG A 508 27.33 10.53 0.17
N LEU A 509 26.20 9.83 0.12
CA LEU A 509 25.17 10.04 -0.90
C LEU A 509 24.65 11.50 -0.88
N PRO A 510 24.14 12.04 -2.00
CA PRO A 510 23.61 13.40 -2.05
C PRO A 510 22.54 13.60 -0.98
N SER A 511 22.77 14.55 -0.07
CA SER A 511 21.88 14.75 1.08
C SER A 511 21.89 16.18 1.59
N GLY A 512 23.08 16.73 1.83
CA GLY A 512 23.28 18.07 2.39
C GLY A 512 24.10 18.06 3.67
N THR A 513 24.16 19.22 4.31
CA THR A 513 25.13 19.53 5.38
C THR A 513 24.56 20.38 6.51
N LEU A 514 23.30 20.84 6.42
CA LEU A 514 22.68 21.71 7.43
C LEU A 514 22.46 21.04 8.80
N LYS A 515 22.33 19.72 8.83
CA LYS A 515 22.11 18.87 10.02
C LYS A 515 23.26 17.88 10.17
N SER A 516 23.46 17.35 11.38
CA SER A 516 24.42 16.27 11.64
C SER A 516 24.08 14.98 10.89
N TRP A 517 22.79 14.75 10.62
CA TRP A 517 22.27 13.64 9.83
C TRP A 517 20.90 13.98 9.26
N GLY A 518 20.39 13.16 8.34
CA GLY A 518 19.03 13.30 7.82
C GLY A 518 18.79 14.62 7.06
N ASN A 519 19.82 15.12 6.37
CA ASN A 519 19.72 16.28 5.50
C ASN A 519 18.79 16.02 4.32
N LEU A 520 18.10 17.07 3.88
CA LEU A 520 17.08 17.02 2.84
C LEU A 520 17.35 18.02 1.71
N GLU A 521 18.39 18.83 1.80
CA GLU A 521 18.74 19.83 0.77
C GLU A 521 18.84 19.18 -0.61
N TYR A 522 19.51 18.02 -0.68
CA TYR A 522 19.78 17.27 -1.90
C TYR A 522 19.23 15.84 -1.88
N ASP A 523 18.48 15.46 -0.83
CA ASP A 523 17.71 14.22 -0.73
C ASP A 523 16.20 14.53 -0.73
N VAL A 524 15.52 14.19 -1.82
CA VAL A 524 14.16 14.67 -2.14
C VAL A 524 13.20 13.50 -2.31
N ASN A 525 12.14 13.47 -1.51
CA ASN A 525 11.07 12.47 -1.64
C ASN A 525 10.06 12.87 -2.72
N LEU A 526 9.76 11.93 -3.62
CA LEU A 526 8.79 12.07 -4.70
C LEU A 526 7.74 10.95 -4.61
N MET A 527 6.51 11.27 -4.23
CA MET A 527 5.38 10.34 -4.35
C MET A 527 4.61 10.63 -5.62
N LEU A 528 4.65 9.68 -6.54
CA LEU A 528 3.87 9.70 -7.78
C LEU A 528 2.51 9.09 -7.53
N ALA A 529 1.46 9.77 -7.99
CA ALA A 529 0.11 9.24 -7.96
C ALA A 529 -0.69 9.82 -9.12
N ASP A 530 -1.63 9.08 -9.65
CA ASP A 530 -2.68 9.59 -10.51
C ASP A 530 -3.96 9.87 -9.71
N LYS A 531 -4.67 10.93 -10.11
CA LYS A 531 -5.94 11.39 -9.55
C LYS A 531 -6.91 11.73 -10.67
N ALA A 532 -8.19 11.77 -10.35
CA ALA A 532 -9.28 12.18 -11.22
C ALA A 532 -10.32 12.92 -10.39
N TRP A 533 -11.11 13.77 -11.03
CA TRP A 533 -12.15 14.53 -10.34
C TRP A 533 -13.41 14.67 -11.17
N ASP A 534 -14.51 14.96 -10.48
CA ASP A 534 -15.80 15.24 -11.09
C ASP A 534 -15.81 16.60 -11.81
N ALA A 535 -16.95 16.96 -12.42
CA ALA A 535 -17.11 18.24 -13.11
C ALA A 535 -16.92 19.47 -12.20
N ASN A 536 -17.03 19.30 -10.88
CA ASN A 536 -16.82 20.36 -9.88
C ASN A 536 -15.38 20.37 -9.34
N GLY A 537 -14.51 19.48 -9.82
CA GLY A 537 -13.12 19.38 -9.39
C GLY A 537 -12.92 18.66 -8.05
N GLN A 538 -13.91 17.90 -7.58
CA GLN A 538 -13.80 17.09 -6.36
C GLN A 538 -13.26 15.69 -6.68
N LEU A 539 -12.37 15.18 -5.83
CA LEU A 539 -11.74 13.88 -6.00
C LEU A 539 -12.77 12.79 -6.25
N HIS A 540 -12.56 12.05 -7.34
CA HIS A 540 -13.45 10.99 -7.80
C HIS A 540 -12.72 9.66 -7.86
N PHE A 541 -13.40 8.61 -7.40
CA PHE A 541 -12.90 7.23 -7.40
C PHE A 541 -14.03 6.27 -7.75
N ASP A 542 -13.77 5.32 -8.65
CA ASP A 542 -14.75 4.32 -9.08
C ASP A 542 -14.44 2.96 -8.46
N ILE A 543 -15.08 2.67 -7.32
CA ILE A 543 -14.91 1.40 -6.57
C ILE A 543 -15.44 0.16 -7.31
N PHE A 544 -16.14 0.33 -8.44
CA PHE A 544 -16.71 -0.79 -9.19
C PHE A 544 -15.80 -1.27 -10.34
N ASP A 545 -14.64 -0.67 -10.53
CA ASP A 545 -13.62 -1.19 -11.45
C ASP A 545 -12.80 -2.33 -10.81
N THR A 546 -13.51 -3.34 -10.30
CA THR A 546 -12.93 -4.40 -9.43
C THR A 546 -12.11 -5.43 -10.19
N GLU A 547 -12.33 -5.55 -11.50
CA GLU A 547 -11.51 -6.40 -12.38
C GLU A 547 -10.30 -5.59 -12.83
N SER A 548 -10.49 -4.60 -13.70
CA SER A 548 -9.39 -3.88 -14.32
C SER A 548 -8.55 -3.05 -13.34
N GLY A 549 -9.13 -2.49 -12.29
CA GLY A 549 -8.41 -1.52 -11.46
C GLY A 549 -8.63 -0.09 -11.97
N PHE A 550 -8.60 0.88 -11.06
CA PHE A 550 -8.92 2.27 -11.37
C PHE A 550 -7.65 3.03 -11.73
N VAL A 551 -7.58 3.47 -12.98
CA VAL A 551 -6.52 4.36 -13.46
C VAL A 551 -7.12 5.73 -13.73
N ALA A 552 -6.44 6.75 -13.24
CA ALA A 552 -6.88 8.14 -13.25
C ALA A 552 -6.10 8.96 -14.29
N ASP A 553 -6.53 10.20 -14.53
CA ASP A 553 -6.14 10.97 -15.72
C ASP A 553 -5.32 12.24 -15.40
N VAL A 554 -5.00 12.45 -14.12
CA VAL A 554 -4.21 13.58 -13.66
C VAL A 554 -3.02 13.08 -12.86
N MET A 555 -1.83 13.18 -13.47
CA MET A 555 -0.58 12.84 -12.79
C MET A 555 -0.18 13.93 -11.78
N THR A 556 0.16 13.50 -10.57
CA THR A 556 0.63 14.35 -9.48
C THR A 556 1.99 13.90 -8.96
N VAL A 557 2.76 14.85 -8.44
CA VAL A 557 3.98 14.61 -7.66
C VAL A 557 3.79 15.30 -6.32
N ASN A 558 3.88 14.54 -5.22
CA ASN A 558 3.63 15.03 -3.86
C ASN A 558 2.24 15.68 -3.72
N LEU A 559 1.24 15.12 -4.42
CA LEU A 559 -0.12 15.66 -4.53
C LEU A 559 -0.19 17.08 -5.15
N ALA A 560 0.81 17.48 -5.93
CA ALA A 560 0.76 18.68 -6.77
C ALA A 560 0.66 18.30 -8.26
N TYR A 561 -0.20 18.99 -9.01
CA TYR A 561 -0.36 18.76 -10.45
C TYR A 561 0.82 19.33 -11.24
N LYS A 562 1.53 18.44 -11.94
CA LYS A 562 2.67 18.74 -12.83
C LYS A 562 3.54 19.94 -12.36
N PRO A 563 4.17 19.88 -11.18
CA PRO A 563 4.85 21.02 -10.60
C PRO A 563 6.26 21.22 -11.20
N PHE A 564 6.91 22.34 -10.86
CA PHE A 564 8.35 22.55 -11.08
C PHE A 564 9.14 22.43 -9.77
N PHE A 565 10.43 22.10 -9.84
CA PHE A 565 11.35 22.03 -8.71
C PHE A 565 12.67 22.69 -9.08
N GLU A 566 13.12 23.65 -8.26
CA GLU A 566 14.38 24.34 -8.45
C GLU A 566 15.55 23.53 -7.88
N VAL A 567 16.60 23.39 -8.69
CA VAL A 567 17.80 22.63 -8.36
C VAL A 567 19.06 23.47 -8.58
N GLU A 568 20.11 23.13 -7.85
CA GLU A 568 21.47 23.62 -8.07
C GLU A 568 22.20 22.74 -9.08
N GLN A 569 23.25 23.26 -9.72
CA GLN A 569 24.13 22.52 -10.66
C GLN A 569 25.00 21.46 -9.95
N ARG A 570 24.39 20.41 -9.41
CA ARG A 570 25.06 19.34 -8.66
C ARG A 570 24.24 18.05 -8.62
N LYS A 571 24.73 17.02 -7.94
CA LYS A 571 23.98 15.77 -7.72
C LYS A 571 22.85 15.96 -6.70
N TYR A 572 21.71 15.37 -7.01
CA TYR A 572 20.54 15.21 -6.13
C TYR A 572 20.12 13.75 -6.11
N ARG A 573 19.65 13.30 -4.95
CA ARG A 573 19.04 12.01 -4.71
C ARG A 573 17.52 12.17 -4.67
N PHE A 574 16.80 11.37 -5.44
CA PHE A 574 15.34 11.36 -5.50
C PHE A 574 14.80 10.01 -5.05
N ARG A 575 14.11 9.98 -3.91
CA ARG A 575 13.42 8.82 -3.36
C ARG A 575 12.01 8.75 -3.96
N ILE A 576 11.86 7.97 -5.02
CA ILE A 576 10.63 7.89 -5.81
C ILE A 576 9.78 6.72 -5.31
N LEU A 577 8.54 7.01 -4.91
CA LEU A 577 7.50 6.04 -4.56
C LEU A 577 6.40 6.09 -5.62
N ASN A 578 5.95 4.92 -6.08
CA ASN A 578 4.65 4.81 -6.74
C ASN A 578 3.54 4.63 -5.69
N GLY A 579 2.87 5.72 -5.35
CA GLY A 579 1.71 5.77 -4.45
C GLY A 579 0.37 5.84 -5.20
N ALA A 580 0.32 5.36 -6.45
CA ALA A 580 -0.92 5.14 -7.17
C ALA A 580 -1.66 3.89 -6.65
N VAL A 581 -2.88 3.66 -7.12
CA VAL A 581 -3.67 2.49 -6.72
C VAL A 581 -3.58 1.33 -7.72
N SER A 582 -3.53 1.63 -9.02
CA SER A 582 -3.43 0.64 -10.10
C SER A 582 -2.49 1.06 -11.24
N ARG A 583 -1.95 2.28 -11.23
CA ARG A 583 -1.10 2.79 -12.33
C ARG A 583 0.38 2.45 -12.14
N PHE A 584 1.00 1.99 -13.23
CA PHE A 584 2.46 1.85 -13.33
C PHE A 584 3.08 3.09 -13.98
N PHE A 585 4.35 3.35 -13.70
CA PHE A 585 5.12 4.43 -14.32
C PHE A 585 6.39 3.92 -14.98
N LYS A 586 6.87 4.60 -16.02
CA LYS A 586 8.23 4.39 -16.55
C LYS A 586 8.87 5.73 -16.81
N ILE A 587 9.96 6.03 -16.12
CA ILE A 587 10.46 7.39 -15.98
C ILE A 587 11.73 7.56 -16.79
N SER A 588 11.85 8.67 -17.52
CA SER A 588 13.08 9.10 -18.20
C SER A 588 13.25 10.62 -18.07
N LEU A 589 14.46 11.12 -18.31
CA LEU A 589 14.71 12.55 -18.50
C LEU A 589 14.38 12.97 -19.93
N SER A 590 13.88 14.19 -20.11
CA SER A 590 13.43 14.71 -21.41
C SER A 590 14.49 14.79 -22.50
N ASP A 591 15.76 14.74 -22.12
CA ASP A 591 16.94 14.76 -23.00
C ASP A 591 17.64 13.39 -23.07
N ALA A 592 17.04 12.34 -22.48
CA ALA A 592 17.62 11.01 -22.31
C ALA A 592 18.96 10.97 -21.53
N SER A 593 19.24 12.00 -20.72
CA SER A 593 20.42 12.03 -19.87
C SER A 593 20.48 10.82 -18.93
N PRO A 594 21.68 10.27 -18.66
CA PRO A 594 21.83 9.17 -17.71
C PRO A 594 21.50 9.63 -16.29
N MET A 595 20.78 8.75 -15.60
CA MET A 595 20.47 8.75 -14.17
C MET A 595 21.16 7.54 -13.52
N ILE A 596 21.33 7.55 -12.20
CA ILE A 596 21.97 6.45 -11.46
C ILE A 596 21.00 5.92 -10.41
N GLN A 597 20.47 4.71 -10.61
CA GLN A 597 19.66 4.04 -9.60
C GLN A 597 20.58 3.44 -8.53
N ILE A 598 20.35 3.79 -7.28
CA ILE A 598 21.15 3.34 -6.13
C ILE A 598 20.37 2.44 -5.18
N ALA A 599 19.03 2.45 -5.24
CA ALA A 599 18.18 1.62 -4.40
C ALA A 599 16.96 1.06 -5.16
N ASN A 600 16.42 -0.04 -4.65
CA ASN A 600 15.10 -0.57 -4.97
C ASN A 600 14.36 -0.93 -3.66
N ASP A 601 13.07 -0.63 -3.58
CA ASP A 601 12.18 -0.95 -2.45
C ASP A 601 12.80 -0.65 -1.07
N GLY A 602 13.49 0.47 -0.94
CA GLY A 602 14.13 0.86 0.32
C GLY A 602 15.51 0.27 0.58
N ASN A 603 16.00 -0.64 -0.25
CA ASN A 603 17.34 -1.24 -0.15
C ASN A 603 18.34 -0.59 -1.09
N LEU A 604 19.48 -0.16 -0.57
CA LEU A 604 20.61 0.17 -1.44
C LEU A 604 21.05 -1.11 -2.19
N LEU A 605 21.22 -0.98 -3.50
CA LEU A 605 21.70 -2.07 -4.36
C LEU A 605 23.13 -2.46 -3.98
N PRO A 606 23.63 -3.65 -4.34
CA PRO A 606 25.06 -3.95 -4.20
C PRO A 606 25.97 -2.97 -4.93
N ASN A 607 25.58 -2.57 -6.14
CA ASN A 607 26.28 -1.60 -6.97
C ASN A 607 25.26 -0.66 -7.62
N PRO A 608 25.61 0.62 -7.86
CA PRO A 608 24.74 1.55 -8.59
C PRO A 608 24.53 1.11 -10.04
N VAL A 609 23.36 1.41 -10.59
CA VAL A 609 22.98 1.05 -11.97
C VAL A 609 22.71 2.32 -12.77
N THR A 610 23.55 2.61 -13.76
CA THR A 610 23.34 3.73 -14.69
C THR A 610 22.26 3.38 -15.71
N ILE A 611 21.23 4.23 -15.80
CA ILE A 611 20.05 4.03 -16.64
C ILE A 611 19.67 5.33 -17.35
N THR A 612 19.06 5.26 -18.53
CA THR A 612 18.45 6.43 -19.21
C THR A 612 16.93 6.49 -19.02
N GLN A 613 16.35 5.37 -18.60
CA GLN A 613 14.97 5.22 -18.21
C GLN A 613 14.87 4.09 -17.17
N THR A 614 13.92 4.18 -16.26
CA THR A 614 13.66 3.12 -15.28
C THR A 614 13.09 1.87 -15.98
N ASP A 615 13.10 0.73 -15.30
CA ASP A 615 12.07 -0.27 -15.59
C ASP A 615 10.69 0.30 -15.20
N GLN A 616 9.61 -0.40 -15.55
CA GLN A 616 8.28 0.05 -15.12
C GLN A 616 8.16 -0.13 -13.60
N LEU A 617 7.93 0.97 -12.91
CA LEU A 617 7.72 1.09 -11.48
C LEU A 617 6.27 0.69 -11.15
N GLY A 618 6.11 -0.47 -10.54
CA GLY A 618 4.84 -0.98 -10.02
C GLY A 618 4.36 -0.23 -8.79
N ILE A 619 3.12 -0.45 -8.41
CA ILE A 619 2.53 0.14 -7.21
C ILE A 619 3.33 -0.33 -5.99
N ALA A 620 3.59 0.58 -5.06
CA ALA A 620 4.43 0.39 -3.87
C ALA A 620 5.92 0.12 -4.11
N GLU A 621 6.39 -0.01 -5.35
CA GLU A 621 7.83 -0.04 -5.60
C GLU A 621 8.45 1.33 -5.32
N ARG A 622 9.69 1.30 -4.82
CA ARG A 622 10.49 2.51 -4.58
C ARG A 622 11.77 2.46 -5.37
N TYR A 623 12.10 3.53 -6.09
CA TYR A 623 13.43 3.70 -6.70
C TYR A 623 14.10 4.94 -6.17
N ASP A 624 15.35 4.77 -5.76
CA ASP A 624 16.19 5.89 -5.38
C ASP A 624 17.18 6.20 -6.49
N ILE A 625 17.07 7.41 -7.04
CA ILE A 625 17.75 7.81 -8.27
C ILE A 625 18.56 9.07 -8.02
N VAL A 626 19.85 8.99 -8.35
CA VAL A 626 20.73 10.16 -8.40
C VAL A 626 20.72 10.78 -9.80
N ILE A 627 20.43 12.08 -9.85
CA ILE A 627 20.53 12.89 -11.07
C ILE A 627 21.63 13.93 -10.85
N ASP A 628 22.55 14.02 -11.79
CA ASP A 628 23.64 15.01 -11.77
C ASP A 628 23.29 16.21 -12.64
N PHE A 629 22.86 17.30 -12.01
CA PHE A 629 22.50 18.54 -12.69
C PHE A 629 23.70 19.43 -13.04
N SER A 630 24.93 19.06 -12.67
CA SER A 630 26.13 19.83 -13.04
C SER A 630 26.39 19.87 -14.55
N ARG A 631 25.78 18.94 -15.30
CA ARG A 631 25.82 18.87 -16.77
C ARG A 631 24.99 19.95 -17.48
N TYR A 632 24.08 20.61 -16.76
CA TYR A 632 23.21 21.65 -17.31
C TYR A 632 23.73 23.02 -16.92
N SER A 633 23.47 24.03 -17.74
CA SER A 633 23.75 25.44 -17.43
C SER A 633 22.68 26.06 -16.54
N VAL A 634 23.04 27.01 -15.68
CA VAL A 634 22.06 27.86 -14.98
C VAL A 634 21.14 28.53 -16.00
N GLY A 635 19.83 28.49 -15.73
CA GLY A 635 18.76 28.96 -16.61
C GLY A 635 18.18 27.87 -17.53
N GLN A 636 18.76 26.67 -17.58
CA GLN A 636 18.18 25.53 -18.29
C GLN A 636 17.10 24.82 -17.46
N SER A 637 16.22 24.11 -18.17
CA SER A 637 15.25 23.18 -17.60
C SER A 637 15.40 21.78 -18.20
N VAL A 638 15.15 20.75 -17.40
CA VAL A 638 15.00 19.36 -17.82
C VAL A 638 13.78 18.76 -17.13
N TRP A 639 13.06 17.85 -17.78
CA TRP A 639 11.83 17.27 -17.21
C TRP A 639 11.98 15.78 -16.92
N MET A 640 11.31 15.29 -15.87
CA MET A 640 10.91 13.88 -15.83
C MET A 640 9.71 13.64 -16.73
N VAL A 641 9.76 12.54 -17.47
CA VAL A 641 8.79 12.13 -18.47
C VAL A 641 8.30 10.73 -18.15
N ASN A 642 6.98 10.54 -18.06
CA ASN A 642 6.38 9.21 -18.00
C ASN A 642 6.23 8.68 -19.44
N LEU A 643 6.74 7.48 -19.68
CA LEU A 643 6.75 6.79 -20.97
C LEU A 643 5.65 5.72 -21.08
N LEU A 644 4.91 5.47 -20.00
CA LEU A 644 4.03 4.32 -19.89
C LEU A 644 2.56 4.71 -20.00
N ALA A 645 1.89 4.22 -21.03
CA ALA A 645 0.47 4.44 -21.27
C ALA A 645 -0.38 3.31 -20.67
N HIS A 646 -1.59 3.66 -20.25
CA HIS A 646 -2.63 2.73 -19.82
C HIS A 646 -3.92 2.97 -20.62
N GLU A 647 -4.69 1.90 -20.81
CA GLU A 647 -6.07 1.96 -21.33
C GLU A 647 -7.11 1.60 -20.25
N ASP A 648 -6.69 0.92 -19.19
CA ASP A 648 -7.38 0.65 -17.93
C ASP A 648 -6.32 0.26 -16.87
N GLY A 649 -6.73 -0.25 -15.70
CA GLY A 649 -5.80 -0.68 -14.65
C GLY A 649 -5.20 -2.08 -14.80
N THR A 650 -5.55 -2.81 -15.86
CA THR A 650 -5.26 -4.25 -15.99
C THR A 650 -3.75 -4.48 -16.08
N MET A 651 -3.13 -3.75 -17.03
CA MET A 651 -1.69 -3.69 -17.24
C MET A 651 -1.37 -2.44 -18.08
N PRO A 652 -0.08 -2.06 -18.18
CA PRO A 652 0.35 -1.05 -19.15
C PRO A 652 0.02 -1.46 -20.60
N SER A 653 -0.66 -0.60 -21.35
CA SER A 653 -1.05 -0.89 -22.74
C SER A 653 0.12 -0.76 -23.73
N SER A 654 1.02 0.19 -23.48
CA SER A 654 2.23 0.36 -24.29
C SER A 654 3.31 1.16 -23.56
N THR A 655 4.57 0.85 -23.88
CA THR A 655 5.70 1.73 -23.56
C THR A 655 6.04 2.56 -24.80
N LEU A 656 5.93 3.88 -24.68
CA LEU A 656 6.29 4.81 -25.73
C LEU A 656 7.80 5.07 -25.73
N SER A 657 8.35 5.38 -26.91
CA SER A 657 9.65 6.03 -26.98
C SER A 657 9.59 7.44 -26.36
N LEU A 658 10.73 7.95 -25.90
CA LEU A 658 10.82 9.31 -25.36
C LEU A 658 10.31 10.36 -26.36
N ALA A 659 10.64 10.23 -27.65
CA ALA A 659 10.17 11.14 -28.69
C ALA A 659 8.64 11.13 -28.83
N GLN A 660 8.00 9.95 -28.81
CA GLN A 660 6.55 9.83 -28.89
C GLN A 660 5.86 10.41 -27.64
N ALA A 661 6.42 10.16 -26.44
CA ALA A 661 5.89 10.71 -25.20
C ALA A 661 5.98 12.25 -25.18
N LEU A 662 7.10 12.83 -25.64
CA LEU A 662 7.28 14.28 -25.75
C LEU A 662 6.42 14.92 -26.83
N ALA A 663 6.14 14.21 -27.93
CA ALA A 663 5.24 14.65 -28.99
C ALA A 663 3.75 14.56 -28.61
N GLY A 664 3.42 14.00 -27.44
CA GLY A 664 2.03 13.81 -27.00
C GLY A 664 1.27 12.79 -27.85
N SER A 665 1.95 11.74 -28.31
CA SER A 665 1.34 10.71 -29.18
C SER A 665 0.36 9.77 -28.46
N SER A 666 0.37 9.74 -27.13
CA SER A 666 -0.57 8.93 -26.33
C SER A 666 -1.90 9.66 -26.09
N SER A 667 -2.99 8.89 -26.01
CA SER A 667 -4.28 9.41 -25.57
C SER A 667 -4.43 9.47 -24.05
N ASP A 668 -3.57 8.76 -23.31
CA ASP A 668 -3.47 8.78 -21.85
C ASP A 668 -2.78 10.08 -21.38
N PRO A 669 -3.49 10.97 -20.67
CA PRO A 669 -2.97 12.28 -20.24
C PRO A 669 -1.86 12.20 -19.19
N CYS A 670 -1.67 11.05 -18.54
CA CYS A 670 -0.57 10.81 -17.61
C CYS A 670 0.75 10.46 -18.31
N VAL A 671 0.77 10.33 -19.65
CA VAL A 671 2.01 10.17 -20.44
C VAL A 671 2.61 11.54 -20.76
N GLY A 672 3.94 11.62 -20.77
CA GLY A 672 4.70 12.83 -21.08
C GLY A 672 5.28 13.50 -19.84
N LYS A 673 5.61 14.79 -19.97
CA LYS A 673 6.28 15.57 -18.91
C LYS A 673 5.38 15.69 -17.68
N PHE A 674 5.95 15.47 -16.50
CA PHE A 674 5.21 15.55 -15.23
C PHE A 674 5.94 16.29 -14.09
N LEU A 675 7.25 16.47 -14.17
CA LEU A 675 8.01 17.30 -13.22
C LEU A 675 9.06 18.08 -13.99
N GLU A 676 9.10 19.41 -13.82
CA GLU A 676 10.14 20.27 -14.39
C GLU A 676 11.24 20.53 -13.36
N PHE A 677 12.49 20.23 -13.67
CA PHE A 677 13.64 20.71 -12.92
C PHE A 677 14.16 22.01 -13.54
N ARG A 678 14.29 23.05 -12.72
CA ARG A 678 14.85 24.35 -13.11
C ARG A 678 16.22 24.52 -12.48
N ILE A 679 17.26 24.64 -13.29
CA ILE A 679 18.63 24.82 -12.80
C ILE A 679 18.83 26.30 -12.53
N VAL A 680 18.76 26.72 -11.27
CA VAL A 680 18.66 28.15 -10.92
C VAL A 680 19.96 28.78 -10.42
N ARG A 681 20.95 27.97 -10.01
CA ARG A 681 22.21 28.46 -9.44
C ARG A 681 23.30 27.38 -9.40
N GLY A 682 24.54 27.79 -9.13
CA GLY A 682 25.64 26.88 -8.82
C GLY A 682 25.51 26.24 -7.42
N PRO A 683 26.37 25.25 -7.08
CA PRO A 683 26.34 24.58 -5.79
C PRO A 683 26.52 25.55 -4.61
N THR A 684 25.60 25.49 -3.64
CA THR A 684 25.81 26.15 -2.35
C THR A 684 27.05 25.56 -1.68
N GLY A 685 27.97 26.42 -1.22
CA GLY A 685 29.28 26.01 -0.69
C GLY A 685 30.39 25.82 -1.74
N GLY A 686 30.10 26.09 -3.02
CA GLY A 686 31.08 26.18 -4.10
C GLY A 686 31.59 24.85 -4.68
N SER A 687 31.26 23.72 -4.07
CA SER A 687 31.58 22.37 -4.57
C SER A 687 30.53 21.34 -4.13
N ASP A 688 30.43 20.22 -4.84
CA ASP A 688 29.55 19.11 -4.49
C ASP A 688 30.36 17.96 -3.88
N PRO A 689 30.41 17.81 -2.54
CA PRO A 689 31.17 16.76 -1.87
C PRO A 689 30.52 15.37 -1.97
N SER A 690 29.25 15.30 -2.41
CA SER A 690 28.51 14.04 -2.48
C SER A 690 29.13 13.05 -3.46
N GLN A 691 28.93 11.76 -3.19
CA GLN A 691 29.48 10.64 -3.93
C GLN A 691 28.38 9.67 -4.35
N VAL A 692 28.66 8.87 -5.37
CA VAL A 692 27.94 7.62 -5.65
C VAL A 692 28.99 6.52 -5.76
N PRO A 693 29.32 5.83 -4.64
CA PRO A 693 30.35 4.80 -4.65
C PRO A 693 30.02 3.63 -5.58
N ALA A 694 31.05 3.02 -6.18
CA ALA A 694 30.89 1.87 -7.07
C ALA A 694 30.37 0.60 -6.37
N THR A 695 30.51 0.54 -5.05
CA THR A 695 29.96 -0.50 -4.18
C THR A 695 29.19 0.18 -3.05
N LEU A 696 27.95 -0.24 -2.87
CA LEU A 696 27.05 0.28 -1.85
C LEU A 696 26.88 -0.78 -0.76
N ILE A 697 25.80 -1.56 -0.76
CA ILE A 697 25.53 -2.59 0.26
C ILE A 697 25.40 -3.97 -0.40
N PRO A 698 26.40 -4.87 -0.25
CA PRO A 698 26.28 -6.24 -0.72
C PRO A 698 25.09 -6.95 -0.05
N ASN A 699 24.46 -7.90 -0.76
CA ASN A 699 23.41 -8.72 -0.16
C ASN A 699 23.96 -9.60 0.97
N PRO A 700 23.17 -9.91 2.01
CA PRO A 700 23.55 -10.89 3.03
C PRO A 700 23.74 -12.27 2.40
N ASP A 701 24.75 -13.00 2.85
CA ASP A 701 25.03 -14.36 2.39
C ASP A 701 24.18 -15.37 3.17
N LEU A 702 23.10 -15.84 2.53
CA LEU A 702 22.22 -16.85 3.11
C LEU A 702 22.64 -18.29 2.76
N SER A 703 23.75 -18.50 2.03
CA SER A 703 24.14 -19.82 1.49
C SER A 703 24.41 -20.87 2.57
N ALA A 704 24.84 -20.44 3.76
CA ALA A 704 25.09 -21.33 4.91
C ALA A 704 23.81 -21.72 5.67
N ILE A 705 22.68 -21.06 5.41
CA ILE A 705 21.40 -21.36 6.06
C ILE A 705 20.62 -22.36 5.20
N PRO A 706 20.28 -23.55 5.71
CA PRO A 706 19.53 -24.55 4.96
C PRO A 706 18.15 -24.05 4.55
N VAL A 707 17.73 -24.40 3.33
CA VAL A 707 16.36 -24.16 2.87
C VAL A 707 15.45 -25.17 3.57
N ALA A 708 14.61 -24.69 4.49
CA ALA A 708 13.67 -25.50 5.24
C ALA A 708 12.48 -25.95 4.38
N ARG A 709 12.03 -25.08 3.46
CA ARG A 709 10.90 -25.36 2.57
C ARG A 709 10.97 -24.53 1.29
N THR A 710 10.36 -25.06 0.23
CA THR A 710 10.01 -24.32 -0.98
C THR A 710 8.49 -24.22 -1.07
N ARG A 711 7.95 -23.02 -1.28
CA ARG A 711 6.51 -22.75 -1.44
C ARG A 711 6.21 -22.20 -2.82
N THR A 712 4.98 -22.38 -3.29
CA THR A 712 4.47 -21.77 -4.53
C THR A 712 3.17 -21.02 -4.24
N PHE A 713 3.15 -19.75 -4.64
CA PHE A 713 1.99 -18.87 -4.57
C PHE A 713 1.60 -18.47 -5.99
N VAL A 714 0.33 -18.70 -6.33
CA VAL A 714 -0.23 -18.47 -7.66
C VAL A 714 -1.23 -17.31 -7.56
N PHE A 715 -0.93 -16.21 -8.23
CA PHE A 715 -1.74 -15.00 -8.29
C PHE A 715 -2.55 -15.03 -9.58
N GLY A 716 -3.87 -14.96 -9.47
CA GLY A 716 -4.76 -15.13 -10.61
C GLY A 716 -6.20 -14.70 -10.35
N ASP A 717 -7.02 -14.82 -11.39
CA ASP A 717 -8.46 -14.58 -11.34
C ASP A 717 -9.27 -15.87 -11.08
N GLY A 718 -10.60 -15.76 -11.08
CA GLY A 718 -11.48 -16.92 -10.92
C GLY A 718 -11.46 -17.53 -9.51
N ALA A 719 -11.07 -16.73 -8.52
CA ALA A 719 -10.96 -17.16 -7.14
C ALA A 719 -12.28 -17.69 -6.58
N THR A 720 -12.17 -18.61 -5.62
CA THR A 720 -13.31 -19.15 -4.90
C THR A 720 -13.23 -18.79 -3.42
N GLN A 721 -14.34 -18.31 -2.86
CA GLN A 721 -14.46 -18.16 -1.41
C GLN A 721 -15.17 -19.36 -0.79
N ASN A 722 -14.40 -20.12 -0.01
CA ASN A 722 -14.83 -21.35 0.66
C ASN A 722 -15.27 -21.11 2.13
N THR A 723 -15.09 -19.91 2.67
CA THR A 723 -15.69 -19.46 3.95
C THR A 723 -16.90 -18.55 3.70
N ASN A 724 -17.69 -18.29 4.74
CA ASN A 724 -18.83 -17.35 4.66
C ASN A 724 -18.79 -16.34 5.80
N ASP A 725 -17.61 -16.14 6.39
CA ASP A 725 -17.44 -15.22 7.51
C ASP A 725 -17.61 -13.78 7.02
N PRO A 726 -18.60 -13.02 7.50
CA PRO A 726 -18.89 -11.68 6.99
C PRO A 726 -17.89 -10.62 7.47
N VAL A 727 -17.00 -10.96 8.40
CA VAL A 727 -16.00 -10.06 8.98
C VAL A 727 -14.64 -10.32 8.34
N THR A 728 -14.22 -11.58 8.28
CA THR A 728 -12.85 -11.92 7.88
C THR A 728 -12.70 -12.19 6.40
N SER A 729 -13.80 -12.55 5.71
CA SER A 729 -13.78 -13.00 4.31
C SER A 729 -14.42 -11.98 3.36
N PHE A 730 -13.84 -11.85 2.16
CA PHE A 730 -14.40 -11.06 1.07
C PHE A 730 -14.55 -11.92 -0.18
N ARG A 731 -15.48 -11.59 -1.08
CA ARG A 731 -15.67 -12.31 -2.36
C ARG A 731 -15.35 -11.38 -3.52
N GLY A 732 -14.34 -11.72 -4.31
CA GLY A 732 -13.90 -10.93 -5.45
C GLY A 732 -13.54 -11.78 -6.66
N PRO A 733 -13.14 -11.15 -7.77
CA PRO A 733 -12.58 -11.87 -8.92
C PRO A 733 -11.17 -12.42 -8.66
N TRP A 734 -10.42 -11.86 -7.71
CA TRP A 734 -9.00 -12.12 -7.50
C TRP A 734 -8.70 -12.98 -6.28
N GLY A 735 -7.66 -13.81 -6.38
CA GLY A 735 -7.23 -14.64 -5.25
C GLY A 735 -5.81 -15.15 -5.38
N ILE A 736 -5.41 -15.94 -4.39
CA ILE A 736 -4.08 -16.54 -4.31
C ILE A 736 -4.22 -18.04 -4.04
N GLY A 737 -3.60 -18.86 -4.89
CA GLY A 737 -3.45 -20.30 -4.68
C GLY A 737 -2.13 -20.64 -3.99
N THR A 738 -2.14 -21.63 -3.09
CA THR A 738 -0.93 -22.06 -2.36
C THR A 738 -0.61 -23.53 -2.61
N ASP A 739 0.64 -23.82 -2.99
CA ASP A 739 1.20 -25.18 -3.12
C ASP A 739 0.31 -26.16 -3.93
N GLY A 740 -0.25 -25.67 -5.04
CA GLY A 740 -1.13 -26.47 -5.92
C GLY A 740 -2.58 -26.61 -5.43
N GLY A 741 -2.95 -25.91 -4.36
CA GLY A 741 -4.33 -25.77 -3.90
C GLY A 741 -5.18 -24.85 -4.79
N GLU A 742 -6.44 -24.71 -4.43
CA GLU A 742 -7.38 -23.80 -5.08
C GLU A 742 -6.92 -22.33 -4.94
N VAL A 743 -7.21 -21.51 -5.94
CA VAL A 743 -7.07 -20.06 -5.86
C VAL A 743 -8.23 -19.53 -4.99
N LEU A 744 -7.90 -18.97 -3.83
CA LEU A 744 -8.87 -18.54 -2.84
C LEU A 744 -8.93 -17.01 -2.74
N ASP A 745 -10.16 -16.49 -2.57
CA ASP A 745 -10.41 -15.10 -2.21
C ASP A 745 -9.82 -14.76 -0.82
N ALA A 746 -9.63 -13.48 -0.53
CA ALA A 746 -9.14 -13.04 0.77
C ALA A 746 -10.00 -13.53 1.94
N ASP A 747 -9.32 -14.03 2.96
CA ASP A 747 -9.84 -14.24 4.30
C ASP A 747 -8.70 -14.00 5.29
N PHE A 748 -8.72 -12.90 6.04
CA PHE A 748 -7.66 -12.62 7.01
C PHE A 748 -7.72 -13.56 8.23
N GLY A 749 -8.80 -14.33 8.39
CA GLY A 749 -8.93 -15.41 9.36
C GLY A 749 -8.30 -16.73 8.90
N ARG A 750 -7.94 -16.87 7.62
CA ARG A 750 -7.34 -18.08 7.03
C ARG A 750 -5.82 -18.04 7.13
N ILE A 751 -5.21 -19.12 7.61
CA ILE A 751 -3.75 -19.29 7.60
C ILE A 751 -3.34 -20.04 6.34
N SER A 752 -2.61 -19.35 5.45
CA SER A 752 -2.20 -19.88 4.15
C SER A 752 -0.76 -20.36 4.09
N ALA A 753 0.13 -19.80 4.92
CA ALA A 753 1.51 -20.24 5.09
C ALA A 753 1.97 -20.02 6.54
N ALA A 754 2.87 -20.88 7.03
CA ALA A 754 3.38 -20.82 8.39
C ALA A 754 4.89 -21.18 8.47
N PRO A 755 5.81 -20.35 7.93
CA PRO A 755 7.25 -20.54 8.12
C PRO A 755 7.64 -20.62 9.60
N SER A 756 8.64 -21.44 9.91
CA SER A 756 9.16 -21.59 11.27
C SER A 756 10.20 -20.53 11.60
N TYR A 757 10.23 -20.09 12.86
CA TYR A 757 11.19 -19.08 13.33
C TYR A 757 12.65 -19.49 13.08
N GLY A 758 13.44 -18.53 12.60
CA GLY A 758 14.86 -18.67 12.27
C GLY A 758 15.14 -19.39 10.95
N THR A 759 14.13 -19.96 10.29
CA THR A 759 14.32 -20.75 9.07
C THR A 759 14.41 -19.90 7.81
N ARG A 760 15.03 -20.46 6.78
CA ARG A 760 15.08 -19.89 5.44
C ARG A 760 14.17 -20.69 4.52
N GLU A 761 13.35 -20.01 3.74
CA GLU A 761 12.54 -20.65 2.70
C GLU A 761 12.84 -20.07 1.31
N ILE A 762 12.39 -20.78 0.29
CA ILE A 762 12.31 -20.31 -1.09
C ILE A 762 10.85 -20.18 -1.47
N TRP A 763 10.42 -19.01 -1.92
CA TRP A 763 9.05 -18.79 -2.37
C TRP A 763 9.04 -18.58 -3.89
N ASN A 764 8.17 -19.31 -4.58
CA ASN A 764 7.91 -19.14 -6.00
C ASN A 764 6.61 -18.36 -6.15
N LEU A 765 6.70 -17.13 -6.65
CA LEU A 765 5.56 -16.31 -6.99
C LEU A 765 5.27 -16.48 -8.47
N VAL A 766 4.04 -16.85 -8.82
CA VAL A 766 3.63 -17.19 -10.20
C VAL A 766 2.38 -16.40 -10.55
N ASN A 767 2.39 -15.74 -11.71
CA ASN A 767 1.19 -15.26 -12.36
C ASN A 767 0.70 -16.38 -13.29
N ASP A 768 -0.50 -16.92 -13.05
CA ASP A 768 -1.04 -18.04 -13.84
C ASP A 768 -1.57 -17.66 -15.23
N GLY A 769 -1.49 -16.39 -15.59
CA GLY A 769 -1.67 -15.88 -16.94
C GLY A 769 -2.74 -14.81 -17.03
N GLY A 770 -3.22 -14.59 -18.25
CA GLY A 770 -4.14 -13.50 -18.57
C GLY A 770 -3.43 -12.18 -18.87
N ASP A 771 -4.19 -11.11 -19.03
CA ASP A 771 -3.68 -9.80 -19.47
C ASP A 771 -3.26 -8.90 -18.28
N TRP A 772 -2.77 -9.47 -17.17
CA TRP A 772 -2.63 -8.79 -15.87
C TRP A 772 -1.20 -8.71 -15.34
N ASP A 773 -0.89 -7.60 -14.67
CA ASP A 773 0.33 -7.44 -13.87
C ASP A 773 0.01 -7.47 -12.36
N HIS A 774 0.84 -8.17 -11.59
CA HIS A 774 0.72 -8.22 -10.13
C HIS A 774 2.02 -7.76 -9.45
N PRO A 775 2.11 -6.54 -8.89
CA PRO A 775 3.18 -6.18 -7.97
C PRO A 775 2.92 -6.85 -6.62
N VAL A 776 3.52 -8.02 -6.37
CA VAL A 776 3.25 -8.80 -5.16
C VAL A 776 4.08 -8.26 -4.00
N HIS A 777 3.44 -7.87 -2.91
CA HIS A 777 4.09 -7.49 -1.67
C HIS A 777 4.02 -8.62 -0.65
N ILE A 778 5.15 -8.91 0.02
CA ILE A 778 5.24 -9.80 1.17
C ILE A 778 5.71 -8.94 2.35
N HIS A 779 4.94 -8.94 3.43
CA HIS A 779 5.28 -8.18 4.64
C HIS A 779 6.53 -8.75 5.34
N PHE A 780 7.00 -8.05 6.37
CA PHE A 780 8.06 -8.46 7.32
C PHE A 780 9.49 -8.53 6.79
N GLU A 781 9.80 -9.44 5.86
CA GLU A 781 11.19 -9.72 5.44
C GLU A 781 11.41 -9.42 3.96
N GLU A 782 12.57 -8.85 3.65
CA GLU A 782 12.99 -8.57 2.28
C GLU A 782 13.65 -9.80 1.66
N GLY A 783 13.27 -10.14 0.43
CA GLY A 783 13.79 -11.30 -0.27
C GLY A 783 14.81 -10.95 -1.33
N GLN A 784 15.69 -11.91 -1.60
CA GLN A 784 16.62 -11.86 -2.74
C GLN A 784 16.04 -12.67 -3.90
N ILE A 785 15.92 -12.06 -5.08
CA ILE A 785 15.47 -12.76 -6.28
C ILE A 785 16.58 -13.70 -6.75
N LEU A 786 16.30 -15.00 -6.71
CA LEU A 786 17.18 -16.05 -7.23
C LEU A 786 17.01 -16.24 -8.74
N LYS A 787 15.76 -16.22 -9.21
CA LYS A 787 15.42 -16.44 -10.63
C LYS A 787 14.20 -15.63 -11.03
N ARG A 788 14.19 -15.20 -12.28
CA ARG A 788 13.01 -14.66 -12.97
C ARG A 788 12.72 -15.54 -14.18
N ASN A 789 11.47 -15.99 -14.33
CA ASN A 789 11.04 -16.86 -15.42
C ASN A 789 11.98 -18.08 -15.60
N GLY A 790 12.29 -18.75 -14.49
CA GLY A 790 13.11 -19.97 -14.47
C GLY A 790 14.64 -19.79 -14.55
N SER A 791 15.17 -18.57 -14.74
CA SER A 791 16.62 -18.34 -14.84
C SER A 791 17.13 -17.17 -13.98
N SER A 792 18.32 -17.34 -13.40
CA SER A 792 19.03 -16.26 -12.70
C SER A 792 19.59 -15.20 -13.66
N SER A 793 19.86 -15.56 -14.92
CA SER A 793 20.31 -14.62 -15.96
C SER A 793 19.27 -13.56 -16.30
N ASN A 794 18.00 -13.84 -15.99
CA ASN A 794 16.88 -12.94 -16.25
C ASN A 794 16.67 -11.91 -15.14
N VAL A 795 17.43 -11.98 -14.03
CA VAL A 795 17.35 -11.00 -12.95
C VAL A 795 18.15 -9.75 -13.35
N PRO A 796 17.48 -8.64 -13.70
CA PRO A 796 18.16 -7.43 -14.14
C PRO A 796 18.93 -6.77 -13.00
N ALA A 797 19.92 -5.93 -13.34
CA ALA A 797 20.80 -5.32 -12.34
C ALA A 797 20.04 -4.52 -11.25
N TRP A 798 18.97 -3.84 -11.62
CA TRP A 798 18.11 -3.06 -10.71
C TRP A 798 17.20 -3.92 -9.79
N GLU A 799 17.23 -5.24 -9.93
CA GLU A 799 16.51 -6.20 -9.06
C GLU A 799 17.48 -7.15 -8.32
N LYS A 800 18.79 -6.91 -8.39
CA LYS A 800 19.79 -7.74 -7.70
C LYS A 800 19.97 -7.38 -6.22
N GLY A 801 19.40 -6.27 -5.76
CA GLY A 801 19.27 -5.98 -4.32
C GLY A 801 18.14 -6.78 -3.68
N ARG A 802 17.99 -6.65 -2.36
CA ARG A 802 16.81 -7.15 -1.64
C ARG A 802 15.58 -6.32 -2.02
N LYS A 803 14.39 -6.93 -2.02
CA LYS A 803 13.11 -6.30 -2.39
C LYS A 803 12.00 -6.79 -1.45
N ASP A 804 10.90 -6.05 -1.40
CA ASP A 804 9.66 -6.46 -0.73
C ASP A 804 8.45 -6.47 -1.69
N VAL A 805 8.58 -5.88 -2.88
CA VAL A 805 7.57 -5.88 -3.94
C VAL A 805 8.14 -6.54 -5.19
N TYR A 806 7.44 -7.57 -5.68
CA TYR A 806 7.88 -8.41 -6.79
C TYR A 806 6.86 -8.33 -7.91
N ARG A 807 7.18 -7.57 -8.96
CA ARG A 807 6.32 -7.53 -10.14
C ARG A 807 6.32 -8.85 -10.90
N LEU A 808 5.14 -9.44 -11.00
CA LEU A 808 4.81 -10.55 -11.87
C LEU A 808 4.12 -10.02 -13.13
N ARG A 809 4.81 -10.14 -14.27
CA ARG A 809 4.25 -9.86 -15.60
C ARG A 809 3.33 -11.01 -16.04
N PRO A 810 2.49 -10.85 -17.08
CA PRO A 810 1.75 -11.97 -17.67
C PRO A 810 2.63 -13.20 -17.89
N ASP A 811 2.13 -14.36 -17.46
CA ASP A 811 2.83 -15.66 -17.49
C ASP A 811 4.21 -15.66 -16.78
N GLY A 812 4.46 -14.66 -15.93
CA GLY A 812 5.74 -14.43 -15.27
C GLY A 812 5.87 -15.18 -13.95
N SER A 813 7.12 -15.44 -13.55
CA SER A 813 7.43 -16.01 -12.23
C SER A 813 8.69 -15.41 -11.62
N VAL A 814 8.71 -15.36 -10.30
CA VAL A 814 9.85 -14.94 -9.47
C VAL A 814 10.10 -16.01 -8.42
N GLN A 815 11.33 -16.50 -8.34
CA GLN A 815 11.80 -17.35 -7.25
C GLN A 815 12.68 -16.51 -6.33
N LEU A 816 12.30 -16.36 -5.07
CA LEU A 816 12.99 -15.54 -4.08
C LEU A 816 13.38 -16.37 -2.85
N THR A 817 14.32 -15.87 -2.06
CA THR A 817 14.71 -16.47 -0.78
C THR A 817 14.64 -15.45 0.34
N MET A 818 14.09 -15.88 1.48
CA MET A 818 13.91 -15.08 2.70
C MET A 818 14.31 -15.92 3.92
N GLN A 819 14.77 -15.26 4.98
CA GLN A 819 14.97 -15.87 6.29
C GLN A 819 14.00 -15.21 7.27
N PHE A 820 13.21 -15.98 8.02
CA PHE A 820 12.19 -15.45 8.92
C PHE A 820 12.70 -15.47 10.36
N ARG A 821 13.04 -14.33 10.96
CA ARG A 821 13.73 -14.29 12.28
C ARG A 821 13.41 -13.04 13.09
N ASP A 822 13.88 -12.98 14.33
CA ASP A 822 13.77 -11.88 15.29
C ASP A 822 12.38 -11.60 15.88
N PHE A 823 11.33 -11.67 15.05
CA PHE A 823 9.93 -11.43 15.41
C PHE A 823 9.01 -12.52 14.86
N GLY A 824 7.79 -12.61 15.41
CA GLY A 824 6.74 -13.51 14.94
C GLY A 824 5.38 -12.82 14.82
N GLY A 825 4.33 -13.56 14.49
CA GLY A 825 2.97 -13.04 14.43
C GLY A 825 2.27 -13.29 13.09
N MET A 826 1.19 -12.53 12.87
CA MET A 826 0.38 -12.58 11.64
C MET A 826 0.83 -11.49 10.69
N PHE A 827 1.11 -11.85 9.45
CA PHE A 827 1.56 -10.96 8.41
C PHE A 827 0.73 -11.17 7.15
N MET A 828 0.87 -10.26 6.19
CA MET A 828 0.13 -10.30 4.93
C MET A 828 1.04 -10.57 3.73
N GLU A 829 0.46 -11.15 2.70
CA GLU A 829 1.01 -11.19 1.35
C GLU A 829 -0.14 -10.88 0.38
N HIS A 830 0.10 -9.99 -0.57
CA HIS A 830 -0.96 -9.53 -1.46
C HIS A 830 -0.42 -8.90 -2.75
N CYS A 831 -1.30 -8.75 -3.74
CA CYS A 831 -1.02 -7.86 -4.87
C CYS A 831 -1.21 -6.41 -4.44
N HIS A 832 -0.25 -5.55 -4.77
CA HIS A 832 -0.27 -4.14 -4.44
C HIS A 832 -0.92 -3.27 -5.52
N ASN A 833 -1.46 -3.86 -6.60
CA ASN A 833 -2.59 -3.22 -7.26
C ASN A 833 -3.75 -3.28 -6.24
N THR A 834 -3.93 -2.19 -5.51
CA THR A 834 -4.79 -2.15 -4.32
C THR A 834 -6.26 -2.43 -4.63
N LEU A 835 -6.72 -2.28 -5.89
CA LEU A 835 -8.05 -2.78 -6.26
C LEU A 835 -8.10 -4.30 -6.42
N HIS A 836 -7.01 -4.94 -6.85
CA HIS A 836 -6.90 -6.40 -6.78
C HIS A 836 -6.85 -6.85 -5.31
N GLU A 837 -6.07 -6.17 -4.46
CA GLU A 837 -6.01 -6.40 -3.00
C GLU A 837 -7.39 -6.37 -2.34
N ASP A 838 -8.17 -5.32 -2.62
CA ASP A 838 -9.50 -5.13 -2.02
C ASP A 838 -10.54 -6.13 -2.54
N ASN A 839 -10.31 -6.79 -3.69
CA ASN A 839 -11.29 -7.62 -4.40
C ASN A 839 -10.83 -9.03 -4.90
N ALA A 840 -10.19 -9.92 -4.14
CA ALA A 840 -9.44 -9.71 -2.91
C ALA A 840 -8.21 -10.63 -2.92
N MET A 841 -7.16 -10.17 -3.60
CA MET A 841 -5.88 -10.86 -3.79
C MET A 841 -4.95 -10.64 -2.60
N LEU A 842 -5.35 -11.17 -1.45
CA LEU A 842 -4.66 -10.97 -0.17
C LEU A 842 -4.79 -12.22 0.69
N LEU A 843 -3.69 -12.61 1.34
CA LEU A 843 -3.65 -13.74 2.27
C LEU A 843 -2.93 -13.39 3.56
N ARG A 844 -3.25 -14.14 4.61
CA ARG A 844 -2.51 -14.16 5.87
C ARG A 844 -1.53 -15.32 5.90
N TRP A 845 -0.34 -15.04 6.39
CA TRP A 845 0.66 -16.03 6.76
C TRP A 845 1.19 -15.71 8.16
N GLU A 846 1.83 -16.68 8.81
CA GLU A 846 2.29 -16.52 10.19
C GLU A 846 3.71 -17.02 10.41
N ILE A 847 4.41 -16.37 11.33
CA ILE A 847 5.67 -16.88 11.89
C ILE A 847 5.42 -17.25 13.34
N ASP A 848 5.82 -18.46 13.69
CA ASP A 848 5.85 -18.83 15.08
C ASP A 848 6.91 -18.06 15.88
N ASN A 849 6.73 -17.84 17.18
CA ASN A 849 7.73 -17.09 17.96
C ASN A 849 8.86 -17.95 18.58
N GLY A 850 9.19 -19.11 17.99
CA GLY A 850 10.28 -19.94 18.49
C GLY A 850 10.04 -20.60 19.86
N GLY A 851 8.77 -20.74 20.30
CA GLY A 851 8.40 -21.55 21.47
C GLY A 851 8.21 -20.80 22.79
N ALA A 852 8.22 -19.45 22.78
CA ALA A 852 7.66 -18.67 23.88
C ALA A 852 6.12 -18.87 23.95
N PRO A 853 5.40 -18.42 25.00
CA PRO A 853 3.95 -18.60 25.11
C PRO A 853 3.21 -17.93 23.94
N PHE A 854 3.03 -18.67 22.86
CA PHE A 854 2.50 -18.22 21.59
C PHE A 854 1.59 -19.32 21.11
N LEU A 855 0.32 -18.97 20.95
CA LEU A 855 -0.67 -19.91 20.51
C LEU A 855 -0.39 -20.27 19.05
N ARG A 856 -0.39 -21.57 18.74
CA ARG A 856 -0.44 -22.06 17.36
C ARG A 856 -1.72 -22.87 17.17
N PRO A 857 -2.56 -22.54 16.19
CA PRO A 857 -2.53 -21.30 15.40
C PRO A 857 -2.81 -20.04 16.25
N LEU A 858 -2.44 -18.85 15.75
CA LEU A 858 -2.85 -17.63 16.43
C LEU A 858 -4.34 -17.36 16.20
N PRO A 859 -5.13 -17.04 17.24
CA PRO A 859 -6.50 -16.61 17.05
C PRO A 859 -6.56 -15.24 16.36
N THR A 860 -7.50 -15.07 15.44
CA THR A 860 -7.74 -13.87 14.63
C THR A 860 -8.32 -12.74 15.49
N PRO A 861 -7.78 -11.52 15.46
CA PRO A 861 -8.40 -10.37 16.09
C PRO A 861 -9.68 -9.95 15.34
N ILE A 862 -10.72 -9.60 16.10
CA ILE A 862 -12.02 -9.15 15.61
C ILE A 862 -12.33 -7.80 16.29
N PRO A 863 -12.01 -6.67 15.64
CA PRO A 863 -12.24 -5.34 16.24
C PRO A 863 -13.70 -4.91 16.22
N THR A 864 -14.13 -4.29 17.32
CA THR A 864 -15.41 -3.57 17.45
C THR A 864 -15.16 -2.22 18.13
N PRO A 865 -16.09 -1.25 18.06
CA PRO A 865 -15.95 0.00 18.80
C PRO A 865 -15.74 -0.20 20.31
N GLN A 866 -16.30 -1.27 20.89
CA GLN A 866 -16.21 -1.59 22.31
C GLN A 866 -14.89 -2.32 22.70
N GLY A 867 -14.05 -2.69 21.73
CA GLY A 867 -12.79 -3.41 21.93
C GLY A 867 -12.60 -4.55 20.94
N VAL A 868 -11.51 -5.29 21.08
CA VAL A 868 -11.14 -6.39 20.17
C VAL A 868 -11.32 -7.73 20.88
N THR A 869 -11.99 -8.67 20.22
CA THR A 869 -12.05 -10.08 20.65
C THR A 869 -11.17 -10.95 19.76
N PHE A 870 -10.87 -12.17 20.21
CA PHE A 870 -10.07 -13.12 19.46
C PHE A 870 -10.89 -14.37 19.13
N GLU A 871 -10.88 -14.79 17.88
CA GLU A 871 -11.58 -15.99 17.41
C GLU A 871 -10.60 -17.01 16.83
N PRO A 872 -10.89 -18.32 16.87
CA PRO A 872 -10.07 -19.30 16.16
C PRO A 872 -9.97 -18.95 14.66
N PRO A 873 -8.86 -19.31 13.97
CA PRO A 873 -8.77 -19.16 12.53
C PRO A 873 -9.98 -19.78 11.84
N THR A 874 -10.52 -19.10 10.83
CA THR A 874 -11.65 -19.60 10.03
C THR A 874 -11.25 -20.86 9.28
N GLN A 875 -9.98 -20.95 8.87
CA GLN A 875 -9.40 -22.10 8.20
C GLN A 875 -7.88 -22.13 8.39
N ILE A 876 -7.32 -23.34 8.46
CA ILE A 876 -5.88 -23.57 8.30
C ILE A 876 -5.73 -24.42 7.04
N LEU A 877 -5.00 -23.94 6.04
CA LEU A 877 -4.75 -24.73 4.84
C LEU A 877 -3.85 -25.92 5.18
N ASN A 878 -4.11 -27.08 4.56
CA ASN A 878 -3.27 -28.27 4.73
C ASN A 878 -1.82 -28.03 4.26
N THR A 879 -1.62 -27.00 3.43
CA THR A 879 -0.34 -26.53 2.89
C THR A 879 0.35 -25.52 3.81
N ALA A 880 -0.28 -25.06 4.91
CA ALA A 880 0.28 -23.99 5.72
C ALA A 880 1.58 -24.39 6.45
N PHE A 881 1.55 -25.51 7.18
CA PHE A 881 2.67 -26.02 8.00
C PHE A 881 3.62 -26.89 7.20
#